data_AF-A0A7C2G5M8-F1
#
_entry.id   AF-A0A7C2G5M8-F1
#
_cell.length_a   1.000
_cell.length_b   1.000
_cell.length_c   1.000
_cell.angle_alpha   90.00
_cell.angle_beta   90.00
_cell.angle_gamma   90.00
#
_symmetry.space_group_name_H-M   'P 1'
#
loop_
_entity.id
_entity.type
_entity.pdbx_description
1 polymer ?
#
loop_
_entity_poly.entity_id
_entity_poly.type
_entity_poly.pdbx_seq_one_letter_code
_entity_poly.pdbx_strand_id
1 'polypeptide(L)'
;MKDYKLIFQFIISIAIILFCSSVTFAVHGEGPEPDLPEFEPNEIIVKFKEPIAATIENQLETQTLAGPLTFSHELDQLNARYRVQKIRPIFKNFKKNRQRIKDLRLKNRSLLTKKEKHILRRLKRAPKNAPVPDLGRVYKIKADLQAGQNLEDMKAQYANSPDVEYAELNYIVSADKTPNDPYYPVQWALNNTGQWYQESGKYNHQPGSADSDIDAPQAWDIHTGSGEVIVAVVDSGVDYRHRDIVNNMWADSNGYYGRDYVNDDNDPMDDYGHGTHSAGIIAADSNNGLDITGTSWNTKIMALKFLNSSGNGDSADAATAFYYAVDNGADIISNSWGGGDYLQSLQDAIDYAHSQGVVVIASAGNDDTNTAPYPADYNHVISVAATDSNDDKASFSNYGDWVDIAAPGVDILSLRTELYALGMIYDNYTTILSGTSMACPYVAGAAAMLLAIDPTLSPEKIETVLEGSADTIDPAICASGRLNLYNAIQTLVDSNEIIQLDRTAYSCTGDIEIKLFDSDLAGNGTQDVNISTDGGDLETVTLNELTTAGVFKGSIVIDSGTVDVSDGSLQVSEGGVITASYGNASDIADVDCSPPIISNVQIDAAGPMVRVTFDTNEVTTAKVRAGLTCGDHSITATDPIPRTSHEVLLRFLEPGTDHYFVIDVKDSAGNVTTDSNSGACYSFTTVAPLRVPSVYATIQAAIDDANDGDTVLVADGNYTGDGNRDIEFGGKSITVKSENGPENCIIDCNGSEEDRHRGFDFVNRECWRAKLDGFTVTNGMTNRGGGIRCDLGSSPTITNCRITGNDTTSTNDLGGGMLLHDPGSSPTITNCVISNNTASFQGGGIYIEWYNNPIISNCIIAENAIVGESANVGGGVLLANNSSMIMTNCIIKDNHSDSHAAGIGIGTNDTTCAHISNCVITGNSAVNKGGGIKCGRSKSIFENCIVWGNTAAIGPNIQINGGIVGQAWVDISYCDIEGGQAGIDMENNYTLEWGSGNIESDPCFVDVDANDFHLRWDSP
;
A
#
# COMPACT_ATOMS: atom_id res chain seq x y z
N MET A 1 11.01 -14.73 -40.51
CA MET A 1 12.40 -14.85 -40.02
C MET A 1 12.50 -13.89 -38.85
N LYS A 2 12.73 -14.38 -37.63
CA LYS A 2 14.06 -14.48 -37.00
C LYS A 2 14.68 -13.10 -36.78
N ASP A 3 14.71 -12.72 -35.50
CA ASP A 3 15.43 -11.58 -34.93
C ASP A 3 14.89 -10.23 -35.46
N TYR A 4 14.40 -9.31 -34.62
CA TYR A 4 15.12 -8.76 -33.46
C TYR A 4 14.33 -8.81 -32.13
N LYS A 5 14.69 -9.74 -31.25
CA LYS A 5 14.55 -9.55 -29.80
C LYS A 5 15.76 -8.82 -29.26
N LEU A 6 15.74 -7.48 -29.24
CA LEU A 6 16.52 -6.60 -28.34
C LEU A 6 16.16 -5.13 -28.60
N ILE A 7 16.05 -4.31 -27.54
CA ILE A 7 16.03 -2.82 -27.55
C ILE A 7 14.65 -2.24 -28.01
N PHE A 8 13.71 -1.83 -27.14
CA PHE A 8 13.88 -0.67 -26.25
C PHE A 8 13.19 -0.67 -24.85
N GLN A 9 12.40 -1.67 -24.42
CA GLN A 9 12.04 -1.76 -22.98
C GLN A 9 13.11 -2.54 -22.17
N PHE A 10 14.26 -1.88 -21.98
CA PHE A 10 15.18 -2.11 -20.85
C PHE A 10 15.97 -0.83 -20.47
N ILE A 11 15.46 0.33 -20.89
CA ILE A 11 15.95 1.69 -20.61
C ILE A 11 14.64 2.51 -20.68
N ILE A 12 13.94 2.78 -19.58
CA ILE A 12 14.29 3.74 -18.52
C ILE A 12 14.17 3.10 -17.13
N SER A 13 15.22 2.37 -16.73
CA SER A 13 15.60 2.20 -15.32
C SER A 13 17.11 2.38 -15.13
N ILE A 14 17.78 2.94 -16.15
CA ILE A 14 19.19 3.32 -16.17
C ILE A 14 19.31 4.57 -17.07
N ALA A 15 18.83 5.71 -16.57
CA ALA A 15 19.17 7.05 -17.04
C ALA A 15 19.48 8.02 -15.87
N ILE A 16 19.60 7.45 -14.66
CA ILE A 16 20.12 8.08 -13.45
C ILE A 16 21.46 7.39 -13.16
N ILE A 17 22.44 8.14 -12.65
CA ILE A 17 23.88 7.79 -12.54
C ILE A 17 24.67 8.00 -13.86
N LEU A 18 25.45 9.10 -13.86
CA LEU A 18 26.46 9.58 -14.84
C LEU A 18 26.04 10.66 -15.86
N PHE A 19 25.67 11.85 -15.38
CA PHE A 19 26.24 13.10 -15.92
C PHE A 19 26.20 14.28 -14.92
N CYS A 20 26.96 14.19 -13.83
CA CYS A 20 27.29 15.37 -13.04
C CYS A 20 28.61 15.97 -13.54
N SER A 21 28.58 17.12 -14.23
CA SER A 21 29.67 18.12 -14.20
C SER A 21 29.40 19.41 -14.99
N SER A 22 29.62 20.52 -14.28
CA SER A 22 29.91 21.92 -14.69
C SER A 22 28.69 22.86 -14.75
N VAL A 23 28.54 23.84 -13.86
CA VAL A 23 29.43 25.02 -13.68
C VAL A 23 29.16 25.69 -12.32
N THR A 24 30.20 26.18 -11.66
CA THR A 24 30.18 26.93 -10.40
C THR A 24 29.93 28.44 -10.59
N PHE A 25 29.26 29.11 -9.64
CA PHE A 25 29.84 30.15 -8.74
C PHE A 25 28.81 31.10 -8.05
N ALA A 26 29.03 31.33 -6.74
CA ALA A 26 28.98 32.63 -6.00
C ALA A 26 27.66 33.40 -5.71
N VAL A 27 27.44 34.10 -4.57
CA VAL A 27 27.91 34.10 -3.13
C VAL A 27 26.88 34.93 -2.31
N HIS A 28 26.72 34.63 -1.00
CA HIS A 28 26.22 35.43 0.17
C HIS A 28 24.84 34.95 0.68
N GLY A 29 24.64 34.58 1.96
CA GLY A 29 25.49 34.59 3.18
C GLY A 29 24.80 35.35 4.33
N GLU A 30 24.96 35.02 5.63
CA GLU A 30 25.81 34.06 6.38
C GLU A 30 25.03 33.66 7.68
N GLY A 31 25.21 32.53 8.38
CA GLY A 31 26.19 31.43 8.36
C GLY A 31 25.70 30.18 9.17
N PRO A 32 26.56 29.21 9.57
CA PRO A 32 26.14 27.80 9.73
C PRO A 32 26.19 27.17 11.15
N GLU A 33 25.38 26.12 11.34
CA GLU A 33 25.55 25.05 12.34
C GLU A 33 26.63 24.01 11.91
N PRO A 34 27.09 23.10 12.79
CA PRO A 34 28.20 22.19 12.46
C PRO A 34 27.74 20.95 11.66
N ASP A 35 27.86 21.01 10.33
CA ASP A 35 27.62 19.89 9.41
C ASP A 35 28.32 18.57 9.85
N LEU A 36 27.56 17.47 9.87
CA LEU A 36 28.13 16.12 9.92
C LEU A 36 28.92 15.83 8.64
N PRO A 37 30.07 15.12 8.71
CA PRO A 37 30.93 14.93 7.55
C PRO A 37 30.31 13.96 6.53
N GLU A 38 29.95 14.48 5.35
CA GLU A 38 29.46 13.77 4.15
C GLU A 38 30.30 12.53 3.75
N PHE A 39 31.55 12.43 4.21
CA PHE A 39 32.50 11.37 3.86
C PHE A 39 33.49 11.07 5.00
N GLU A 40 33.99 9.82 5.02
CA GLU A 40 34.90 9.29 6.03
C GLU A 40 36.14 10.18 6.24
N PRO A 41 36.31 10.82 7.42
CA PRO A 41 37.41 11.73 7.64
C PRO A 41 38.75 10.98 7.57
N ASN A 42 39.59 11.43 6.63
CA ASN A 42 40.88 10.86 6.24
C ASN A 42 40.85 9.58 5.35
N GLU A 43 39.75 9.25 4.66
CA GLU A 43 39.74 8.13 3.69
C GLU A 43 39.31 8.50 2.25
N ILE A 44 40.05 7.99 1.26
CA ILE A 44 39.66 8.02 -0.17
C ILE A 44 39.66 6.61 -0.78
N ILE A 45 38.89 6.43 -1.84
CA ILE A 45 38.94 5.23 -2.70
C ILE A 45 39.79 5.55 -3.94
N VAL A 46 40.69 4.65 -4.29
CA VAL A 46 41.61 4.80 -5.43
C VAL A 46 41.69 3.50 -6.22
N LYS A 47 41.60 3.61 -7.55
CA LYS A 47 41.89 2.51 -8.48
C LYS A 47 43.25 2.72 -9.13
N PHE A 48 44.21 1.84 -8.84
CA PHE A 48 45.56 1.91 -9.40
C PHE A 48 45.68 1.18 -10.74
N LYS A 49 46.52 1.69 -11.64
CA LYS A 49 46.89 1.00 -12.90
C LYS A 49 47.65 -0.30 -12.62
N GLU A 50 47.64 -1.21 -13.60
CA GLU A 50 48.09 -2.60 -13.45
C GLU A 50 49.48 -2.78 -12.80
N PRO A 51 50.55 -2.02 -13.13
CA PRO A 51 51.87 -2.22 -12.52
C PRO A 51 51.90 -1.94 -11.02
N ILE A 52 51.18 -0.91 -10.57
CA ILE A 52 51.10 -0.54 -9.15
C ILE A 52 50.19 -1.50 -8.40
N ALA A 53 49.01 -1.81 -8.96
CA ALA A 53 48.08 -2.76 -8.33
C ALA A 53 48.70 -4.16 -8.13
N ALA A 54 49.49 -4.65 -9.09
CA ALA A 54 50.22 -5.91 -8.96
C ALA A 54 51.33 -5.86 -7.90
N THR A 55 51.95 -4.70 -7.68
CA THR A 55 52.96 -4.51 -6.62
C THR A 55 52.30 -4.58 -5.24
N ILE A 56 51.17 -3.91 -5.05
CA ILE A 56 50.38 -3.94 -3.81
C ILE A 56 49.88 -5.35 -3.50
N GLU A 57 49.32 -6.05 -4.48
CA GLU A 57 48.76 -7.40 -4.30
C GLU A 57 49.84 -8.41 -3.86
N ASN A 58 51.02 -8.41 -4.51
CA ASN A 58 52.15 -9.27 -4.12
C ASN A 58 52.67 -9.00 -2.69
N GLN A 59 52.63 -7.76 -2.22
CA GLN A 59 53.11 -7.39 -0.88
C GLN A 59 52.06 -7.72 0.22
N LEU A 60 50.78 -7.57 -0.08
CA LEU A 60 49.69 -7.96 0.83
C LEU A 60 49.62 -9.48 1.05
N GLU A 61 49.96 -10.28 0.03
CA GLU A 61 49.97 -11.75 0.14
C GLU A 61 51.20 -12.33 0.86
N THR A 62 52.31 -11.59 0.95
CA THR A 62 53.61 -12.15 1.42
C THR A 62 53.97 -11.85 2.88
N GLN A 63 53.36 -10.85 3.52
CA GLN A 63 53.53 -10.47 4.95
C GLN A 63 54.96 -10.52 5.52
N THR A 64 55.99 -10.27 4.71
CA THR A 64 57.39 -10.37 5.16
C THR A 64 58.26 -9.23 4.65
N LEU A 65 59.15 -8.79 5.54
CA LEU A 65 60.19 -7.77 5.40
C LEU A 65 59.70 -6.31 5.36
N ALA A 66 59.88 -5.64 6.50
CA ALA A 66 59.66 -4.20 6.66
C ALA A 66 60.66 -3.39 5.81
N GLY A 67 60.13 -2.76 4.77
CA GLY A 67 60.77 -1.72 3.97
C GLY A 67 59.68 -0.77 3.45
N PRO A 68 60.01 0.49 3.14
CA PRO A 68 59.03 1.41 2.58
C PRO A 68 58.50 0.88 1.24
N LEU A 69 57.20 1.06 1.03
CA LEU A 69 56.58 0.82 -0.27
C LEU A 69 57.22 1.80 -1.27
N THR A 70 57.96 1.28 -2.25
CA THR A 70 58.46 2.09 -3.38
C THR A 70 57.49 1.97 -4.53
N PHE A 71 56.65 2.98 -4.70
CA PHE A 71 55.79 3.16 -5.86
C PHE A 71 56.54 3.95 -6.95
N SER A 72 55.81 4.69 -7.79
CA SER A 72 56.43 5.78 -8.54
C SER A 72 56.86 6.89 -7.60
N HIS A 73 57.85 7.68 -8.02
CA HIS A 73 58.36 8.79 -7.21
C HIS A 73 57.26 9.81 -6.83
N GLU A 74 56.27 9.98 -7.69
CA GLU A 74 55.11 10.86 -7.47
C GLU A 74 54.12 10.26 -6.46
N LEU A 75 53.79 8.96 -6.59
CA LEU A 75 52.89 8.31 -5.62
C LEU A 75 53.54 8.16 -4.24
N ASP A 76 54.85 7.93 -4.16
CA ASP A 76 55.61 7.96 -2.90
C ASP A 76 55.57 9.35 -2.24
N GLN A 77 55.71 10.43 -3.03
CA GLN A 77 55.54 11.79 -2.54
C GLN A 77 54.12 12.06 -2.04
N LEU A 78 53.07 11.58 -2.73
CA LEU A 78 51.68 11.73 -2.28
C LEU A 78 51.40 10.93 -1.01
N ASN A 79 51.82 9.67 -0.95
CA ASN A 79 51.71 8.82 0.25
C ASN A 79 52.40 9.46 1.46
N ALA A 80 53.59 10.07 1.26
CA ALA A 80 54.30 10.79 2.31
C ALA A 80 53.63 12.13 2.69
N ARG A 81 53.16 12.91 1.70
CA ARG A 81 52.48 14.21 1.90
C ARG A 81 51.21 14.09 2.75
N TYR A 82 50.42 13.04 2.53
CA TYR A 82 49.18 12.77 3.26
C TYR A 82 49.32 11.66 4.32
N ARG A 83 50.57 11.26 4.61
CA ARG A 83 50.92 10.30 5.68
C ARG A 83 50.06 9.03 5.66
N VAL A 84 49.98 8.38 4.50
CA VAL A 84 49.14 7.19 4.30
C VAL A 84 49.47 6.11 5.31
N GLN A 85 48.51 5.83 6.19
CA GLN A 85 48.62 4.84 7.26
C GLN A 85 48.32 3.43 6.76
N LYS A 86 47.40 3.29 5.79
CA LYS A 86 46.91 1.98 5.36
C LYS A 86 46.30 1.99 3.96
N ILE A 87 46.57 0.95 3.19
CA ILE A 87 45.94 0.65 1.89
C ILE A 87 45.28 -0.73 2.01
N ARG A 88 43.99 -0.86 1.66
CA ARG A 88 43.24 -2.13 1.73
C ARG A 88 42.46 -2.40 0.42
N PRO A 89 42.49 -3.62 -0.14
CA PRO A 89 41.68 -3.95 -1.32
C PRO A 89 40.20 -4.07 -0.93
N ILE A 90 39.32 -3.47 -1.74
CA ILE A 90 37.87 -3.51 -1.52
C ILE A 90 37.32 -4.88 -1.96
N PHE A 91 37.57 -5.28 -3.21
CA PHE A 91 36.99 -6.51 -3.79
C PHE A 91 37.91 -7.74 -3.63
N LYS A 92 38.12 -8.17 -2.38
CA LYS A 92 38.95 -9.35 -2.06
C LYS A 92 38.51 -10.60 -2.85
N ASN A 93 39.49 -11.40 -3.30
CA ASN A 93 39.28 -12.61 -4.11
C ASN A 93 38.54 -12.43 -5.45
N PHE A 94 38.37 -11.21 -5.99
CA PHE A 94 37.65 -10.96 -7.25
C PHE A 94 38.11 -11.88 -8.41
N LYS A 95 39.43 -11.98 -8.64
CA LYS A 95 40.02 -12.85 -9.68
C LYS A 95 39.65 -14.33 -9.49
N LYS A 96 39.73 -14.85 -8.26
CA LYS A 96 39.38 -16.23 -7.86
C LYS A 96 37.88 -16.50 -8.01
N ASN A 97 37.03 -15.56 -7.61
CA ASN A 97 35.58 -15.64 -7.78
C ASN A 97 35.19 -15.64 -9.26
N ARG A 98 35.82 -14.78 -10.08
CA ARG A 98 35.62 -14.75 -11.54
C ARG A 98 36.04 -16.06 -12.20
N GLN A 99 37.14 -16.69 -11.73
CA GLN A 99 37.55 -18.00 -12.23
C GLN A 99 36.55 -19.10 -11.85
N ARG A 100 36.09 -19.16 -10.58
CA ARG A 100 35.03 -20.09 -10.14
C ARG A 100 33.79 -20.03 -11.03
N ILE A 101 33.35 -18.84 -11.45
CA ILE A 101 32.20 -18.66 -12.34
C ILE A 101 32.46 -19.21 -13.76
N LYS A 102 33.70 -19.15 -14.26
CA LYS A 102 34.08 -19.84 -15.52
C LYS A 102 34.07 -21.35 -15.33
N ASP A 103 34.62 -21.85 -14.24
CA ASP A 103 34.72 -23.29 -13.96
C ASP A 103 33.32 -23.93 -13.80
N LEU A 104 32.35 -23.19 -13.21
CA LEU A 104 30.94 -23.60 -13.16
C LEU A 104 30.31 -23.82 -14.54
N ARG A 105 30.75 -23.11 -15.59
CA ARG A 105 30.27 -23.33 -16.97
C ARG A 105 30.80 -24.64 -17.58
N LEU A 106 31.88 -25.20 -17.02
CA LEU A 106 32.52 -26.44 -17.44
C LEU A 106 32.10 -27.65 -16.58
N LYS A 107 31.50 -27.42 -15.40
CA LYS A 107 31.05 -28.45 -14.46
C LYS A 107 29.84 -29.24 -15.00
N ASN A 108 29.84 -30.57 -14.79
CA ASN A 108 28.77 -31.45 -15.26
C ASN A 108 27.39 -31.06 -14.68
N ARG A 109 26.36 -30.94 -15.53
CA ARG A 109 25.04 -30.41 -15.16
C ARG A 109 24.29 -31.22 -14.10
N SER A 110 24.54 -32.53 -14.01
CA SER A 110 23.97 -33.39 -12.97
C SER A 110 24.54 -33.09 -11.58
N LEU A 111 25.79 -32.61 -11.50
CA LEU A 111 26.53 -32.31 -10.27
C LEU A 111 26.40 -30.84 -9.82
N LEU A 112 25.46 -30.09 -10.41
CA LEU A 112 25.20 -28.70 -10.05
C LEU A 112 24.13 -28.61 -8.94
N THR A 113 24.43 -27.84 -7.89
CA THR A 113 23.47 -27.51 -6.83
C THR A 113 22.34 -26.60 -7.33
N LYS A 114 21.24 -26.45 -6.58
CA LYS A 114 20.16 -25.49 -6.91
C LYS A 114 20.72 -24.07 -7.12
N LYS A 115 21.62 -23.61 -6.24
CA LYS A 115 22.29 -22.30 -6.31
C LYS A 115 23.18 -22.15 -7.56
N GLU A 116 23.97 -23.16 -7.90
CA GLU A 116 24.81 -23.14 -9.13
C GLU A 116 23.96 -23.15 -10.41
N LYS A 117 22.86 -23.92 -10.45
CA LYS A 117 21.90 -23.93 -11.56
C LYS A 117 21.24 -22.56 -11.75
N HIS A 118 20.86 -21.88 -10.67
CA HIS A 118 20.33 -20.50 -10.73
C HIS A 118 21.38 -19.52 -11.29
N ILE A 119 22.61 -19.56 -10.79
CA ILE A 119 23.71 -18.70 -11.28
C ILE A 119 23.94 -18.90 -12.79
N LEU A 120 23.99 -20.15 -13.27
CA LEU A 120 24.14 -20.44 -14.70
C LEU A 120 22.92 -20.04 -15.55
N ARG A 121 21.69 -20.03 -14.99
CA ARG A 121 20.50 -19.48 -15.65
C ARG A 121 20.63 -17.96 -15.81
N ARG A 122 20.97 -17.24 -14.74
CA ARG A 122 21.13 -15.77 -14.75
C ARG A 122 22.22 -15.33 -15.74
N LEU A 123 23.34 -16.06 -15.80
CA LEU A 123 24.44 -15.81 -16.74
C LEU A 123 24.10 -15.99 -18.23
N LYS A 124 22.92 -16.53 -18.59
CA LYS A 124 22.44 -16.55 -19.98
C LYS A 124 21.79 -15.23 -20.41
N ARG A 125 21.33 -14.41 -19.46
CA ARG A 125 20.70 -13.10 -19.70
C ARG A 125 21.74 -12.01 -19.98
N ALA A 126 22.98 -12.20 -19.50
CA ALA A 126 24.07 -11.26 -19.73
C ALA A 126 24.46 -11.19 -21.23
N PRO A 127 24.75 -9.99 -21.78
CA PRO A 127 25.19 -9.86 -23.17
C PRO A 127 26.43 -10.71 -23.46
N LYS A 128 26.46 -11.34 -24.65
CA LYS A 128 27.66 -12.06 -25.10
C LYS A 128 28.82 -11.06 -25.20
N ASN A 129 29.91 -11.36 -24.51
CA ASN A 129 31.12 -10.53 -24.43
C ASN A 129 30.96 -9.19 -23.69
N ALA A 130 29.96 -9.05 -22.80
CA ALA A 130 29.89 -7.89 -21.89
C ALA A 130 31.24 -7.66 -21.18
N PRO A 131 31.81 -6.44 -21.22
CA PRO A 131 33.06 -6.15 -20.54
C PRO A 131 32.87 -6.30 -19.03
N VAL A 132 33.75 -7.06 -18.39
CA VAL A 132 33.74 -7.20 -16.93
C VAL A 132 34.73 -6.18 -16.37
N PRO A 133 34.29 -5.19 -15.57
CA PRO A 133 35.21 -4.22 -14.98
C PRO A 133 36.23 -4.93 -14.09
N ASP A 134 37.48 -4.47 -14.15
CA ASP A 134 38.54 -5.02 -13.30
C ASP A 134 38.49 -4.40 -11.90
N LEU A 135 37.63 -4.97 -11.06
CA LEU A 135 37.45 -4.58 -9.66
C LEU A 135 38.61 -5.02 -8.76
N GLY A 136 39.54 -5.86 -9.25
CA GLY A 136 40.68 -6.35 -8.48
C GLY A 136 41.75 -5.29 -8.15
N ARG A 137 41.62 -4.07 -8.68
CA ARG A 137 42.59 -2.97 -8.54
C ARG A 137 42.07 -1.77 -7.74
N VAL A 138 40.93 -1.91 -7.06
CA VAL A 138 40.30 -0.84 -6.27
C VAL A 138 40.63 -1.00 -4.79
N TYR A 139 41.15 0.07 -4.19
CA TYR A 139 41.67 0.11 -2.83
C TYR A 139 41.11 1.30 -2.04
N LYS A 140 40.88 1.11 -0.75
CA LYS A 140 40.63 2.18 0.23
C LYS A 140 41.96 2.60 0.86
N ILE A 141 42.22 3.90 0.90
CA ILE A 141 43.45 4.53 1.44
C ILE A 141 43.07 5.37 2.66
N LYS A 142 43.69 5.10 3.81
CA LYS A 142 43.56 5.91 5.04
C LYS A 142 44.81 6.78 5.24
N ALA A 143 44.59 8.06 5.50
CA ALA A 143 45.59 9.11 5.68
C ALA A 143 45.69 9.59 7.15
N ASP A 144 46.68 10.43 7.42
CA ASP A 144 46.79 11.29 8.61
C ASP A 144 46.96 12.73 8.12
N LEU A 145 45.84 13.41 7.86
CA LEU A 145 45.85 14.74 7.24
C LEU A 145 46.33 15.79 8.25
N GLN A 146 47.27 16.63 7.83
CA GLN A 146 47.74 17.74 8.64
C GLN A 146 46.81 18.96 8.55
N ALA A 147 46.84 19.82 9.56
CA ALA A 147 46.14 21.11 9.53
C ALA A 147 46.44 21.89 8.22
N GLY A 148 45.39 22.22 7.46
CA GLY A 148 45.47 22.84 6.14
C GLY A 148 45.47 21.87 4.94
N GLN A 149 45.40 20.56 5.17
CA GLN A 149 45.09 19.55 4.16
C GLN A 149 43.63 19.11 4.29
N ASN A 150 42.99 18.74 3.18
CA ASN A 150 41.65 18.18 3.16
C ASN A 150 41.54 17.01 2.15
N LEU A 151 40.45 16.26 2.22
CA LEU A 151 40.23 15.09 1.37
C LEU A 151 39.97 15.44 -0.10
N GLU A 152 39.41 16.60 -0.39
CA GLU A 152 39.21 17.09 -1.77
C GLU A 152 40.53 17.33 -2.50
N ASP A 153 41.50 18.02 -1.86
CA ASP A 153 42.86 18.14 -2.40
C ASP A 153 43.53 16.76 -2.51
N MET A 154 43.40 15.90 -1.49
CA MET A 154 43.97 14.54 -1.57
C MET A 154 43.40 13.76 -2.77
N LYS A 155 42.07 13.71 -2.93
CA LYS A 155 41.38 13.11 -4.08
C LYS A 155 41.91 13.68 -5.39
N ALA A 156 41.98 15.01 -5.52
CA ALA A 156 42.44 15.69 -6.72
C ALA A 156 43.92 15.39 -7.05
N GLN A 157 44.82 15.35 -6.06
CA GLN A 157 46.22 15.01 -6.30
C GLN A 157 46.39 13.53 -6.72
N TYR A 158 45.66 12.60 -6.08
CA TYR A 158 45.69 11.18 -6.48
C TYR A 158 45.10 10.99 -7.88
N ALA A 159 43.97 11.63 -8.22
CA ALA A 159 43.36 11.55 -9.55
C ALA A 159 44.28 12.07 -10.66
N ASN A 160 45.15 13.05 -10.37
CA ASN A 160 46.14 13.57 -11.31
C ASN A 160 47.42 12.72 -11.45
N SER A 161 47.61 11.68 -10.63
CA SER A 161 48.79 10.82 -10.71
C SER A 161 48.77 9.94 -11.97
N PRO A 162 49.89 9.81 -12.73
CA PRO A 162 49.94 8.96 -13.91
C PRO A 162 49.75 7.47 -13.61
N ASP A 163 49.83 7.05 -12.35
CA ASP A 163 49.63 5.66 -11.89
C ASP A 163 48.20 5.34 -11.44
N VAL A 164 47.34 6.36 -11.32
CA VAL A 164 45.95 6.24 -10.88
C VAL A 164 45.02 6.21 -12.09
N GLU A 165 43.96 5.41 -12.02
CA GLU A 165 42.88 5.35 -13.01
C GLU A 165 41.72 6.27 -12.60
N TYR A 166 41.38 6.31 -11.31
CA TYR A 166 40.55 7.33 -10.66
C TYR A 166 40.80 7.37 -9.14
N ALA A 167 40.42 8.48 -8.52
CA ALA A 167 40.31 8.64 -7.08
C ALA A 167 39.00 9.36 -6.74
N GLU A 168 38.33 8.93 -5.67
CA GLU A 168 37.00 9.38 -5.24
C GLU A 168 36.91 9.43 -3.71
N LEU A 169 35.97 10.19 -3.16
CA LEU A 169 35.74 10.23 -1.71
C LEU A 169 35.08 8.94 -1.24
N ASN A 170 35.33 8.57 0.02
CA ASN A 170 34.57 7.50 0.66
C ASN A 170 33.40 8.09 1.45
N TYR A 171 32.28 8.33 0.77
CA TYR A 171 31.02 8.72 1.38
C TYR A 171 30.61 7.80 2.54
N ILE A 172 29.99 8.39 3.56
CA ILE A 172 29.33 7.65 4.64
C ILE A 172 27.91 7.31 4.17
N VAL A 173 27.42 6.12 4.51
CA VAL A 173 26.06 5.66 4.18
C VAL A 173 25.48 4.87 5.34
N SER A 174 24.23 5.15 5.68
CA SER A 174 23.40 4.48 6.70
C SER A 174 22.63 3.29 6.10
N ALA A 175 21.78 2.65 6.90
CA ALA A 175 20.84 1.63 6.46
C ALA A 175 19.46 1.91 7.06
N ASP A 176 18.59 2.51 6.25
CA ASP A 176 17.26 2.94 6.67
C ASP A 176 16.37 1.76 7.11
N LYS A 177 15.58 1.94 8.17
CA LYS A 177 14.35 1.15 8.39
C LYS A 177 13.26 1.58 7.41
N THR A 178 13.47 1.35 6.10
CA THR A 178 12.42 1.56 5.10
C THR A 178 11.26 0.60 5.38
N PRO A 179 10.01 1.09 5.53
CA PRO A 179 8.83 0.23 5.53
C PRO A 179 8.78 -0.59 4.23
N ASN A 180 8.27 -1.82 4.29
CA ASN A 180 8.22 -2.71 3.13
C ASN A 180 6.91 -2.59 2.32
N ASP A 181 6.07 -1.64 2.70
CA ASP A 181 4.70 -1.42 2.23
C ASP A 181 4.69 -0.85 0.80
N PRO A 182 3.90 -1.41 -0.14
CA PRO A 182 4.08 -1.13 -1.57
C PRO A 182 3.88 0.32 -2.00
N TYR A 183 3.10 1.12 -1.26
CA TYR A 183 2.83 2.52 -1.58
C TYR A 183 3.59 3.53 -0.71
N TYR A 184 4.38 3.10 0.28
CA TYR A 184 5.31 4.00 0.98
C TYR A 184 6.15 4.89 0.03
N PRO A 185 6.71 4.38 -1.10
CA PRO A 185 7.50 5.20 -2.03
C PRO A 185 6.75 6.37 -2.71
N VAL A 186 5.42 6.45 -2.58
CA VAL A 186 4.60 7.57 -3.10
C VAL A 186 3.92 8.40 -2.00
N GLN A 187 4.07 8.05 -0.72
CA GLN A 187 3.61 8.85 0.41
C GLN A 187 4.57 10.02 0.69
N TRP A 188 4.56 11.03 -0.19
CA TRP A 188 5.49 12.17 -0.14
C TRP A 188 5.54 12.84 1.24
N ALA A 189 4.41 12.97 1.92
CA ALA A 189 4.29 13.60 3.23
C ALA A 189 5.12 12.93 4.35
N LEU A 190 5.49 11.66 4.18
CA LEU A 190 6.36 10.93 5.11
C LEU A 190 7.84 11.02 4.72
N ASN A 191 8.13 11.16 3.43
CA ASN A 191 9.48 11.27 2.85
C ASN A 191 9.37 11.81 1.42
N ASN A 192 9.79 13.05 1.21
CA ASN A 192 9.74 13.77 -0.06
C ASN A 192 11.15 13.88 -0.62
N THR A 193 11.44 13.00 -1.57
CA THR A 193 12.68 12.96 -2.35
C THR A 193 12.59 13.79 -3.64
N GLY A 194 11.52 14.56 -3.83
CA GLY A 194 11.13 15.08 -5.14
C GLY A 194 10.62 13.97 -6.07
N GLN A 195 9.91 12.97 -5.54
CA GLN A 195 9.29 11.92 -6.36
C GLN A 195 8.07 12.43 -7.11
N TRP A 196 7.71 11.70 -8.18
CA TRP A 196 6.44 11.87 -8.87
C TRP A 196 5.36 11.08 -8.13
N TYR A 197 4.28 11.75 -7.74
CA TYR A 197 3.07 11.16 -7.15
C TYR A 197 1.82 11.63 -7.91
N GLN A 198 0.65 11.09 -7.60
CA GLN A 198 -0.61 11.49 -8.24
C GLN A 198 -1.26 12.65 -7.50
N GLU A 199 -1.38 13.82 -8.13
CA GLU A 199 -2.21 14.94 -7.64
C GLU A 199 -3.68 14.71 -8.02
N SER A 200 -4.60 15.15 -7.16
CA SER A 200 -6.06 15.15 -7.38
C SER A 200 -6.46 15.99 -8.60
N GLY A 201 -6.36 15.39 -9.80
CA GLY A 201 -6.84 15.94 -11.06
C GLY A 201 -5.78 16.44 -12.04
N LYS A 202 -4.48 16.14 -11.84
CA LYS A 202 -3.42 16.36 -12.84
C LYS A 202 -2.48 15.15 -12.93
N TYR A 203 -2.36 14.52 -14.10
CA TYR A 203 -1.46 13.39 -14.32
C TYR A 203 0.04 13.75 -14.45
N ASN A 204 0.43 15.02 -14.22
CA ASN A 204 1.81 15.49 -14.27
C ASN A 204 2.02 16.72 -13.36
N HIS A 205 2.12 16.53 -12.04
CA HIS A 205 2.71 17.56 -11.18
C HIS A 205 4.24 17.54 -11.31
N GLN A 206 4.94 18.67 -11.15
CA GLN A 206 6.40 18.63 -11.01
C GLN A 206 6.77 17.86 -9.72
N PRO A 207 7.98 17.29 -9.62
CA PRO A 207 8.57 16.98 -8.33
C PRO A 207 8.33 18.11 -7.32
N GLY A 208 7.87 17.75 -6.12
CA GLY A 208 7.87 18.67 -4.98
C GLY A 208 9.30 19.06 -4.60
N SER A 209 9.44 20.02 -3.68
CA SER A 209 10.71 20.28 -3.02
C SER A 209 11.10 19.05 -2.21
N ALA A 210 12.32 18.53 -2.40
CA ALA A 210 12.84 17.49 -1.50
C ALA A 210 13.05 18.09 -0.09
N ASP A 211 12.96 17.26 0.96
CA ASP A 211 12.84 17.63 2.40
C ASP A 211 11.51 18.33 2.79
N SER A 212 10.58 18.55 1.84
CA SER A 212 9.23 19.03 2.18
C SER A 212 8.33 17.87 2.62
N ASP A 213 8.61 17.29 3.78
CA ASP A 213 7.91 16.18 4.46
C ASP A 213 8.20 16.16 5.98
N ILE A 214 7.66 15.18 6.73
CA ILE A 214 7.81 15.15 8.20
C ILE A 214 9.06 14.46 8.75
N ASP A 215 10.06 14.06 7.93
CA ASP A 215 11.25 13.28 8.34
C ASP A 215 10.92 11.94 9.04
N ALA A 216 9.86 11.25 8.57
CA ALA A 216 9.40 10.03 9.21
C ALA A 216 10.42 8.86 9.23
N PRO A 217 11.24 8.60 8.18
CA PRO A 217 12.22 7.51 8.20
C PRO A 217 13.32 7.70 9.25
N GLN A 218 13.81 8.92 9.40
CA GLN A 218 14.81 9.28 10.39
C GLN A 218 14.24 9.10 11.81
N ALA A 219 12.98 9.49 12.02
CA ALA A 219 12.24 9.20 13.26
C ALA A 219 12.12 7.69 13.53
N TRP A 220 11.75 6.90 12.52
CA TRP A 220 11.57 5.45 12.65
C TRP A 220 12.86 4.70 12.97
N ASP A 221 14.03 5.20 12.56
CA ASP A 221 15.32 4.65 12.98
C ASP A 221 15.51 4.72 14.51
N ILE A 222 14.96 5.74 15.17
CA ILE A 222 14.91 5.86 16.64
C ILE A 222 13.78 4.99 17.22
N HIS A 223 12.53 5.31 16.92
CA HIS A 223 11.34 4.65 17.47
C HIS A 223 10.24 4.53 16.40
N THR A 224 9.47 3.44 16.40
CA THR A 224 8.40 3.20 15.38
C THR A 224 6.99 3.35 15.92
N GLY A 225 6.84 3.71 17.20
CA GLY A 225 5.55 3.79 17.90
C GLY A 225 5.35 2.67 18.92
N SER A 226 4.29 2.81 19.74
CA SER A 226 3.86 1.79 20.70
C SER A 226 2.37 1.49 20.55
N GLY A 227 2.03 0.20 20.63
CA GLY A 227 0.64 -0.28 20.69
C GLY A 227 -0.02 -0.12 22.06
N GLU A 228 0.68 0.45 23.05
CA GLU A 228 0.08 0.88 24.31
C GLU A 228 -0.55 2.28 24.21
N VAL A 229 -0.13 3.10 23.23
CA VAL A 229 -0.69 4.44 23.01
C VAL A 229 -1.97 4.36 22.19
N ILE A 230 -3.03 5.05 22.64
CA ILE A 230 -4.36 5.02 22.07
C ILE A 230 -4.74 6.41 21.54
N VAL A 231 -5.00 6.50 20.23
CA VAL A 231 -5.51 7.70 19.55
C VAL A 231 -7.00 7.49 19.23
N ALA A 232 -7.85 8.33 19.81
CA ALA A 232 -9.26 8.41 19.44
C ALA A 232 -9.45 9.26 18.19
N VAL A 233 -10.05 8.67 17.16
CA VAL A 233 -10.43 9.36 15.91
C VAL A 233 -11.91 9.69 16.01
N VAL A 234 -12.21 10.96 16.28
CA VAL A 234 -13.58 11.49 16.40
C VAL A 234 -14.00 12.03 15.02
N ASP A 235 -14.67 11.19 14.22
CA ASP A 235 -14.91 11.43 12.80
C ASP A 235 -16.14 10.65 12.27
N SER A 236 -16.11 10.17 11.01
CA SER A 236 -17.15 9.33 10.40
C SER A 236 -17.08 7.84 10.75
N GLY A 237 -16.21 7.46 11.68
CA GLY A 237 -15.89 6.07 12.01
C GLY A 237 -14.62 5.59 11.31
N VAL A 238 -14.30 4.31 11.45
CA VAL A 238 -13.16 3.66 10.77
C VAL A 238 -13.63 2.31 10.23
N ASP A 239 -13.28 1.97 8.98
CA ASP A 239 -13.42 0.59 8.50
C ASP A 239 -12.38 -0.29 9.19
N TYR A 240 -12.71 -0.71 10.41
CA TYR A 240 -11.87 -1.53 11.29
C TYR A 240 -11.57 -2.94 10.72
N ARG A 241 -12.14 -3.28 9.56
CA ARG A 241 -11.87 -4.51 8.81
C ARG A 241 -10.83 -4.29 7.70
N HIS A 242 -10.44 -3.03 7.44
CA HIS A 242 -9.46 -2.70 6.42
C HIS A 242 -8.16 -3.45 6.69
N ARG A 243 -7.66 -4.15 5.67
CA ARG A 243 -6.57 -5.14 5.80
C ARG A 243 -5.27 -4.56 6.38
N ASP A 244 -5.14 -3.24 6.26
CA ASP A 244 -3.95 -2.46 6.60
C ASP A 244 -4.14 -1.57 7.86
N ILE A 245 -5.22 -1.75 8.62
CA ILE A 245 -5.40 -1.11 9.94
C ILE A 245 -5.96 -2.04 11.01
N VAL A 246 -6.53 -3.20 10.63
CA VAL A 246 -7.17 -4.15 11.55
C VAL A 246 -6.30 -4.58 12.74
N ASN A 247 -4.98 -4.63 12.60
CA ASN A 247 -4.04 -4.95 13.68
C ASN A 247 -3.81 -3.77 14.66
N ASN A 248 -4.12 -2.55 14.22
CA ASN A 248 -3.97 -1.29 14.94
C ASN A 248 -5.29 -0.72 15.44
N MET A 249 -6.40 -1.45 15.36
CA MET A 249 -7.64 -1.04 16.03
C MET A 249 -7.56 -1.31 17.54
N TRP A 250 -7.87 -0.30 18.35
CA TRP A 250 -8.17 -0.46 19.78
C TRP A 250 -9.49 -1.22 19.93
N ALA A 251 -9.61 -2.08 20.95
CA ALA A 251 -10.87 -2.74 21.28
C ALA A 251 -11.14 -2.73 22.78
N ASP A 252 -12.40 -2.54 23.16
CA ASP A 252 -12.85 -2.63 24.55
C ASP A 252 -12.84 -4.08 25.07
N SER A 253 -13.14 -4.25 26.37
CA SER A 253 -13.23 -5.57 27.01
C SER A 253 -14.28 -6.54 26.42
N ASN A 254 -15.17 -6.05 25.55
CA ASN A 254 -16.20 -6.84 24.86
C ASN A 254 -15.86 -7.07 23.37
N GLY A 255 -14.76 -6.51 22.87
CA GLY A 255 -14.32 -6.60 21.47
C GLY A 255 -14.90 -5.53 20.53
N TYR A 256 -15.45 -4.44 21.06
CA TYR A 256 -15.91 -3.30 20.25
C TYR A 256 -14.78 -2.30 19.99
N TYR A 257 -14.66 -1.84 18.76
CA TYR A 257 -13.57 -0.94 18.32
C TYR A 257 -13.83 0.55 18.64
N GLY A 258 -14.89 0.86 19.39
CA GLY A 258 -15.32 2.21 19.75
C GLY A 258 -16.85 2.34 19.82
N ARG A 259 -17.38 3.50 19.42
CA ARG A 259 -18.80 3.88 19.59
C ARG A 259 -19.34 4.63 18.36
N ASP A 260 -20.58 4.34 17.98
CA ASP A 260 -21.35 5.12 17.01
C ASP A 260 -22.46 5.91 17.72
N TYR A 261 -22.36 7.23 17.66
CA TYR A 261 -23.33 8.19 18.20
C TYR A 261 -24.45 8.53 17.20
N VAL A 262 -24.21 8.35 15.90
CA VAL A 262 -25.22 8.55 14.84
C VAL A 262 -26.32 7.49 14.93
N ASN A 263 -25.94 6.24 15.22
CA ASN A 263 -26.86 5.10 15.34
C ASN A 263 -27.12 4.65 16.80
N ASP A 264 -26.41 5.22 17.78
CA ASP A 264 -26.47 4.90 19.22
C ASP A 264 -26.10 3.45 19.58
N ASP A 265 -25.08 2.90 18.91
CA ASP A 265 -24.55 1.55 19.16
C ASP A 265 -23.00 1.50 19.21
N ASN A 266 -22.41 0.30 19.23
CA ASN A 266 -20.96 0.08 19.35
C ASN A 266 -20.31 -0.35 18.01
N ASP A 267 -20.90 -0.02 16.87
CA ASP A 267 -20.37 -0.33 15.54
C ASP A 267 -19.88 0.96 14.83
N PRO A 268 -18.66 1.45 15.12
CA PRO A 268 -18.13 2.68 14.54
C PRO A 268 -17.63 2.51 13.08
N MET A 269 -18.30 1.65 12.30
CA MET A 269 -17.97 1.38 10.90
C MET A 269 -18.11 2.61 10.02
N ASP A 270 -17.09 2.87 9.21
CA ASP A 270 -17.05 4.06 8.35
C ASP A 270 -17.84 3.86 7.05
N ASP A 271 -19.00 4.52 6.98
CA ASP A 271 -19.90 4.58 5.83
C ASP A 271 -19.75 5.89 5.00
N TYR A 272 -18.72 6.70 5.28
CA TYR A 272 -18.40 7.95 4.55
C TYR A 272 -16.95 8.01 4.04
N GLY A 273 -16.01 7.31 4.69
CA GLY A 273 -14.62 7.11 4.25
C GLY A 273 -13.61 8.14 4.72
N HIS A 274 -14.03 9.18 5.44
CA HIS A 274 -13.14 10.25 5.90
C HIS A 274 -12.31 9.80 7.11
N GLY A 275 -12.96 9.28 8.15
CA GLY A 275 -12.27 8.80 9.35
C GLY A 275 -11.34 7.62 9.10
N THR A 276 -11.66 6.73 8.14
CA THR A 276 -10.74 5.66 7.68
C THR A 276 -9.46 6.22 7.08
N HIS A 277 -9.55 7.31 6.31
CA HIS A 277 -8.39 7.96 5.69
C HIS A 277 -7.50 8.63 6.75
N SER A 278 -8.09 9.40 7.66
CA SER A 278 -7.37 10.01 8.78
C SER A 278 -6.75 8.98 9.73
N ALA A 279 -7.46 7.88 10.04
CA ALA A 279 -6.92 6.79 10.85
C ALA A 279 -5.71 6.10 10.20
N GLY A 280 -5.74 5.91 8.87
CA GLY A 280 -4.61 5.37 8.11
C GLY A 280 -3.36 6.25 8.15
N ILE A 281 -3.51 7.58 8.13
CA ILE A 281 -2.39 8.52 8.26
C ILE A 281 -1.73 8.39 9.65
N ILE A 282 -2.53 8.20 10.70
CA ILE A 282 -2.03 8.01 12.06
C ILE A 282 -1.28 6.67 12.18
N ALA A 283 -1.98 5.56 11.89
CA ALA A 283 -1.51 4.22 12.24
C ALA A 283 -2.03 3.09 11.33
N ALA A 284 -1.95 3.24 10.00
CA ALA A 284 -1.88 2.06 9.14
C ALA A 284 -0.70 1.16 9.58
N ASP A 285 -0.90 -0.15 9.50
CA ASP A 285 -0.05 -1.21 10.08
C ASP A 285 1.25 -1.40 9.29
N SER A 286 2.21 -0.53 9.55
CA SER A 286 3.43 -0.42 8.74
C SER A 286 4.32 -1.66 8.77
N ASN A 287 5.06 -1.85 7.68
CA ASN A 287 6.02 -2.91 7.43
C ASN A 287 5.38 -4.33 7.43
N ASN A 288 4.06 -4.40 7.17
CA ASN A 288 3.30 -5.64 7.02
C ASN A 288 3.31 -6.18 5.56
N GLY A 289 3.66 -5.34 4.57
CA GLY A 289 3.74 -5.68 3.14
C GLY A 289 2.44 -5.45 2.36
N LEU A 290 1.53 -4.69 2.95
CA LEU A 290 0.26 -4.21 2.41
C LEU A 290 0.31 -2.68 2.29
N ASP A 291 -0.79 -2.10 1.87
CA ASP A 291 -0.92 -0.82 1.17
C ASP A 291 0.09 0.29 1.53
N ILE A 292 -0.05 0.91 2.69
CA ILE A 292 0.66 2.14 3.09
C ILE A 292 1.39 1.95 4.42
N THR A 293 2.11 2.97 4.88
CA THR A 293 2.56 3.09 6.28
C THR A 293 1.82 4.23 6.98
N GLY A 294 1.47 4.04 8.24
CA GLY A 294 1.07 5.13 9.13
C GLY A 294 2.27 5.97 9.57
N THR A 295 2.00 7.04 10.31
CA THR A 295 3.01 7.87 10.98
C THR A 295 3.63 7.13 12.17
N SER A 296 2.79 6.41 12.93
CA SER A 296 3.16 5.48 14.00
C SER A 296 2.74 4.06 13.61
N TRP A 297 3.68 3.11 13.62
CA TRP A 297 3.50 1.81 12.94
C TRP A 297 2.49 0.88 13.63
N ASN A 298 2.27 1.02 14.94
CA ASN A 298 1.55 0.04 15.77
C ASN A 298 0.58 0.64 16.81
N THR A 299 0.46 1.97 16.87
CA THR A 299 -0.44 2.74 17.75
C THR A 299 -1.90 2.32 17.56
N LYS A 300 -2.69 2.36 18.64
CA LYS A 300 -4.08 1.88 18.62
C LYS A 300 -5.07 2.99 18.30
N ILE A 301 -5.98 2.71 17.37
CA ILE A 301 -7.03 3.61 16.92
C ILE A 301 -8.36 3.24 17.60
N MET A 302 -8.90 4.15 18.41
CA MET A 302 -10.27 4.07 18.92
C MET A 302 -11.20 4.84 17.97
N ALA A 303 -12.16 4.17 17.35
CA ALA A 303 -13.03 4.78 16.34
C ALA A 303 -14.30 5.36 16.98
N LEU A 304 -14.46 6.70 16.95
CA LEU A 304 -15.61 7.38 17.52
C LEU A 304 -16.41 8.07 16.42
N LYS A 305 -17.45 7.38 15.97
CA LYS A 305 -18.30 7.82 14.86
C LYS A 305 -19.37 8.79 15.36
N PHE A 306 -19.27 10.05 14.94
CA PHE A 306 -20.30 11.06 15.16
C PHE A 306 -20.72 11.75 13.85
N LEU A 307 -19.91 11.65 12.79
CA LEU A 307 -20.32 12.04 11.43
C LEU A 307 -21.06 10.87 10.74
N ASN A 308 -22.22 11.18 10.17
CA ASN A 308 -23.04 10.23 9.41
C ASN A 308 -22.48 9.99 7.99
N SER A 309 -23.12 9.10 7.23
CA SER A 309 -22.78 8.75 5.83
C SER A 309 -22.77 9.90 4.82
N SER A 310 -23.12 11.12 5.24
CA SER A 310 -23.03 12.35 4.44
C SER A 310 -21.98 13.34 4.97
N GLY A 311 -21.15 12.94 5.95
CA GLY A 311 -20.12 13.78 6.56
C GLY A 311 -20.64 14.85 7.54
N ASN A 312 -21.82 14.67 8.12
CA ASN A 312 -22.43 15.64 9.07
C ASN A 312 -22.67 14.99 10.44
N GLY A 313 -22.45 15.71 11.54
CA GLY A 313 -22.69 15.24 12.91
C GLY A 313 -23.23 16.33 13.84
N ASP A 314 -23.67 15.94 15.04
CA ASP A 314 -24.07 16.89 16.08
C ASP A 314 -22.89 17.23 17.00
N SER A 315 -22.71 18.52 17.27
CA SER A 315 -21.76 19.05 18.27
C SER A 315 -21.94 18.49 19.68
N ALA A 316 -23.16 18.08 20.06
CA ALA A 316 -23.42 17.44 21.35
C ALA A 316 -22.87 16.01 21.39
N ASP A 317 -22.99 15.27 20.27
CA ASP A 317 -22.46 13.92 20.14
C ASP A 317 -20.93 13.94 20.15
N ALA A 318 -20.31 14.91 19.46
CA ALA A 318 -18.88 15.18 19.54
C ALA A 318 -18.40 15.40 21.00
N ALA A 319 -19.11 16.22 21.78
CA ALA A 319 -18.77 16.43 23.19
C ALA A 319 -18.86 15.12 24.02
N THR A 320 -19.81 14.23 23.71
CA THR A 320 -19.90 12.91 24.36
C THR A 320 -18.87 11.90 23.87
N ALA A 321 -18.38 12.03 22.62
CA ALA A 321 -17.26 11.24 22.09
C ALA A 321 -15.96 11.57 22.82
N PHE A 322 -15.69 12.86 23.12
CA PHE A 322 -14.51 13.28 23.89
C PHE A 322 -14.53 12.67 25.29
N TYR A 323 -15.70 12.70 25.95
CA TYR A 323 -15.86 12.07 27.26
C TYR A 323 -15.62 10.54 27.21
N TYR A 324 -16.12 9.84 26.18
CA TYR A 324 -15.89 8.41 26.00
C TYR A 324 -14.42 8.08 25.72
N ALA A 325 -13.73 8.89 24.91
CA ALA A 325 -12.30 8.71 24.62
C ALA A 325 -11.49 8.68 25.91
N VAL A 326 -11.72 9.67 26.79
CA VAL A 326 -11.07 9.79 28.11
C VAL A 326 -11.42 8.61 29.02
N ASP A 327 -12.72 8.27 29.17
CA ASP A 327 -13.17 7.17 30.04
C ASP A 327 -12.67 5.78 29.57
N ASN A 328 -12.28 5.63 28.31
CA ASN A 328 -11.74 4.39 27.72
C ASN A 328 -10.22 4.44 27.49
N GLY A 329 -9.52 5.46 28.01
CA GLY A 329 -8.06 5.51 28.05
C GLY A 329 -7.37 5.96 26.76
N ALA A 330 -8.02 6.80 25.94
CA ALA A 330 -7.32 7.47 24.84
C ALA A 330 -6.36 8.55 25.37
N ASP A 331 -5.11 8.50 24.91
CA ASP A 331 -4.08 9.50 25.24
C ASP A 331 -4.18 10.75 24.34
N ILE A 332 -4.72 10.57 23.13
CA ILE A 332 -4.83 11.62 22.10
C ILE A 332 -6.22 11.58 21.47
N ILE A 333 -6.82 12.74 21.18
CA ILE A 333 -8.06 12.89 20.41
C ILE A 333 -7.75 13.69 19.14
N SER A 334 -7.91 13.04 17.97
CA SER A 334 -7.73 13.66 16.64
C SER A 334 -9.07 14.07 16.04
N ASN A 335 -9.17 15.34 15.63
CA ASN A 335 -10.40 15.98 15.18
C ASN A 335 -10.22 16.59 13.79
N SER A 336 -10.50 15.79 12.75
CA SER A 336 -10.34 16.19 11.35
C SER A 336 -11.57 16.93 10.79
N TRP A 337 -12.35 17.58 11.66
CA TRP A 337 -13.62 18.25 11.40
C TRP A 337 -13.63 19.67 11.97
N GLY A 338 -14.56 20.51 11.50
CA GLY A 338 -14.76 21.84 12.06
C GLY A 338 -16.03 22.53 11.54
N GLY A 339 -16.49 23.54 12.27
CA GLY A 339 -17.65 24.37 11.93
C GLY A 339 -18.53 24.73 13.13
N GLY A 340 -19.41 25.71 12.93
CA GLY A 340 -20.29 26.25 13.97
C GLY A 340 -19.67 27.41 14.77
N ASP A 341 -20.44 27.93 15.72
CA ASP A 341 -20.01 28.95 16.68
C ASP A 341 -19.40 28.30 17.94
N TYR A 342 -18.73 29.08 18.78
CA TYR A 342 -18.24 28.64 20.11
C TYR A 342 -19.36 28.03 20.96
N LEU A 343 -19.11 26.84 21.51
CA LEU A 343 -19.99 26.12 22.42
C LEU A 343 -19.27 25.80 23.74
N GLN A 344 -19.77 26.33 24.85
CA GLN A 344 -19.22 26.07 26.18
C GLN A 344 -19.14 24.57 26.49
N SER A 345 -20.09 23.76 26.04
CA SER A 345 -20.10 22.31 26.27
C SER A 345 -18.97 21.55 25.55
N LEU A 346 -18.44 22.08 24.44
CA LEU A 346 -17.27 21.51 23.79
C LEU A 346 -15.99 21.95 24.51
N GLN A 347 -15.86 23.23 24.90
CA GLN A 347 -14.75 23.67 25.75
C GLN A 347 -14.72 22.88 27.07
N ASP A 348 -15.86 22.69 27.75
CA ASP A 348 -15.93 21.93 29.01
C ASP A 348 -15.48 20.45 28.83
N ALA A 349 -15.71 19.86 27.65
CA ALA A 349 -15.28 18.50 27.31
C ALA A 349 -13.78 18.43 26.96
N ILE A 350 -13.25 19.45 26.28
CA ILE A 350 -11.82 19.62 26.00
C ILE A 350 -11.04 19.86 27.31
N ASP A 351 -11.52 20.77 28.15
CA ASP A 351 -10.94 21.04 29.48
C ASP A 351 -10.92 19.78 30.35
N TYR A 352 -11.97 18.94 30.26
CA TYR A 352 -12.01 17.65 30.93
C TYR A 352 -10.93 16.69 30.39
N ALA A 353 -10.82 16.51 29.06
CA ALA A 353 -9.79 15.67 28.45
C ALA A 353 -8.37 16.13 28.83
N HIS A 354 -8.08 17.43 28.67
CA HIS A 354 -6.82 18.03 29.08
C HIS A 354 -6.54 17.84 30.58
N SER A 355 -7.56 17.93 31.44
CA SER A 355 -7.39 17.69 32.89
C SER A 355 -7.01 16.25 33.25
N GLN A 356 -7.24 15.28 32.35
CA GLN A 356 -6.80 13.89 32.50
C GLN A 356 -5.48 13.60 31.79
N GLY A 357 -4.84 14.62 31.18
CA GLY A 357 -3.57 14.48 30.45
C GLY A 357 -3.72 14.13 28.97
N VAL A 358 -4.94 14.16 28.42
CA VAL A 358 -5.22 13.80 27.03
C VAL A 358 -4.92 14.97 26.09
N VAL A 359 -4.18 14.71 25.01
CA VAL A 359 -3.84 15.71 23.98
C VAL A 359 -5.00 15.85 22.99
N VAL A 360 -5.48 17.08 22.74
CA VAL A 360 -6.53 17.33 21.76
C VAL A 360 -5.94 18.08 20.57
N ILE A 361 -6.19 17.57 19.36
CA ILE A 361 -5.61 18.09 18.11
C ILE A 361 -6.73 18.28 17.10
N ALA A 362 -6.75 19.40 16.36
CA ALA A 362 -7.81 19.73 15.41
C ALA A 362 -7.31 20.36 14.10
N SER A 363 -8.04 20.12 13.02
CA SER A 363 -7.79 20.71 11.70
C SER A 363 -8.20 22.19 11.64
N ALA A 364 -7.34 23.06 11.09
CA ALA A 364 -7.56 24.50 10.99
C ALA A 364 -8.70 24.92 10.03
N GLY A 365 -9.20 24.03 9.17
CA GLY A 365 -10.27 24.32 8.20
C GLY A 365 -9.77 24.74 6.80
N ASN A 366 -10.70 24.76 5.83
CA ASN A 366 -10.39 24.67 4.40
C ASN A 366 -11.02 25.82 3.56
N ASP A 367 -11.12 27.03 4.12
CA ASP A 367 -11.83 28.18 3.52
C ASP A 367 -10.89 29.32 3.05
N ASP A 368 -9.57 29.12 3.06
CA ASP A 368 -8.53 30.12 2.75
C ASP A 368 -8.71 31.45 3.52
N THR A 369 -9.03 31.35 4.81
CA THR A 369 -9.31 32.52 5.68
C THR A 369 -8.41 32.56 6.91
N ASN A 370 -8.23 33.76 7.45
CA ASN A 370 -7.59 33.98 8.75
C ASN A 370 -8.58 33.98 9.94
N THR A 371 -9.82 33.56 9.69
CA THR A 371 -10.86 33.42 10.73
C THR A 371 -10.76 32.03 11.34
N ALA A 372 -10.54 31.97 12.65
CA ALA A 372 -10.40 30.72 13.38
C ALA A 372 -11.74 29.96 13.49
N PRO A 373 -11.81 28.67 13.12
CA PRO A 373 -12.99 27.83 13.33
C PRO A 373 -12.88 27.01 14.61
N TYR A 374 -14.02 26.51 15.10
CA TYR A 374 -14.06 25.50 16.16
C TYR A 374 -14.09 24.09 15.54
N PRO A 375 -13.40 23.08 16.14
CA PRO A 375 -12.81 23.11 17.48
C PRO A 375 -11.37 23.65 17.59
N ALA A 376 -10.72 24.06 16.48
CA ALA A 376 -9.33 24.54 16.51
C ALA A 376 -9.11 25.73 17.47
N ASP A 377 -9.98 26.76 17.45
CA ASP A 377 -9.89 27.96 18.30
C ASP A 377 -10.29 27.76 19.79
N TYR A 378 -10.45 26.52 20.29
CA TYR A 378 -10.66 26.29 21.73
C TYR A 378 -9.33 26.30 22.50
N ASN A 379 -9.38 26.67 23.79
CA ASN A 379 -8.21 26.48 24.66
C ASN A 379 -7.90 24.97 24.77
N HIS A 380 -6.62 24.62 24.90
CA HIS A 380 -6.14 23.23 25.04
C HIS A 380 -6.34 22.35 23.78
N VAL A 381 -6.35 22.96 22.59
CA VAL A 381 -6.37 22.27 21.30
C VAL A 381 -5.19 22.71 20.46
N ILE A 382 -4.41 21.75 19.94
CA ILE A 382 -3.34 22.01 18.97
C ILE A 382 -3.98 22.16 17.57
N SER A 383 -3.91 23.35 17.00
CA SER A 383 -4.47 23.73 15.70
C SER A 383 -3.51 23.45 14.55
N VAL A 384 -3.97 22.69 13.55
CA VAL A 384 -3.13 22.17 12.45
C VAL A 384 -3.53 22.73 11.08
N ALA A 385 -2.66 23.55 10.49
CA ALA A 385 -2.77 24.00 9.09
C ALA A 385 -2.16 23.00 8.09
N ALA A 386 -2.47 23.16 6.80
CA ALA A 386 -2.01 22.29 5.72
C ALA A 386 -0.95 22.95 4.81
N THR A 387 0.14 22.22 4.54
CA THR A 387 1.11 22.52 3.47
C THR A 387 0.97 21.56 2.28
N ASP A 388 1.53 21.94 1.13
CA ASP A 388 1.75 21.06 -0.01
C ASP A 388 3.21 20.55 -0.10
N SER A 389 3.52 19.79 -1.16
CA SER A 389 4.83 19.14 -1.37
C SER A 389 6.00 20.09 -1.67
N ASN A 390 5.81 21.40 -1.54
CA ASN A 390 6.84 22.43 -1.67
C ASN A 390 7.01 23.25 -0.38
N ASP A 391 6.32 22.88 0.71
CA ASP A 391 6.10 23.68 1.92
C ASP A 391 5.34 25.00 1.71
N ASP A 392 4.76 25.18 0.53
CA ASP A 392 3.81 26.25 0.27
C ASP A 392 2.49 25.99 1.03
N LYS A 393 1.76 27.07 1.36
CA LYS A 393 0.44 26.97 1.99
C LYS A 393 -0.49 26.20 1.06
N ALA A 394 -1.14 25.15 1.56
CA ALA A 394 -2.23 24.54 0.80
C ALA A 394 -3.28 25.62 0.45
N SER A 395 -3.67 25.68 -0.81
CA SER A 395 -4.47 26.81 -1.35
C SER A 395 -5.83 27.00 -0.65
N PHE A 396 -6.33 25.97 0.04
CA PHE A 396 -7.55 26.01 0.86
C PHE A 396 -7.28 26.24 2.36
N SER A 397 -6.06 26.04 2.87
CA SER A 397 -5.83 26.03 4.33
C SER A 397 -6.15 27.39 4.94
N ASN A 398 -6.91 27.38 6.03
CA ASN A 398 -6.95 28.51 6.95
C ASN A 398 -5.58 28.69 7.63
N TYR A 399 -5.34 29.88 8.19
CA TYR A 399 -4.02 30.32 8.68
C TYR A 399 -4.13 31.45 9.71
N GLY A 400 -3.04 31.74 10.44
CA GLY A 400 -2.92 32.94 11.28
C GLY A 400 -2.32 32.67 12.67
N ASP A 401 -2.24 33.72 13.49
CA ASP A 401 -1.61 33.73 14.82
C ASP A 401 -2.23 32.76 15.87
N TRP A 402 -3.29 32.04 15.51
CA TRP A 402 -3.99 31.02 16.31
C TRP A 402 -3.70 29.58 15.84
N VAL A 403 -2.88 29.41 14.79
CA VAL A 403 -2.45 28.11 14.28
C VAL A 403 -1.10 27.76 14.90
N ASP A 404 -1.09 26.68 15.68
CA ASP A 404 0.06 26.26 16.50
C ASP A 404 1.12 25.52 15.66
N ILE A 405 0.69 24.70 14.68
CA ILE A 405 1.60 23.97 13.77
C ILE A 405 1.00 23.75 12.37
N ALA A 406 1.84 23.50 11.37
CA ALA A 406 1.41 23.03 10.05
C ALA A 406 1.90 21.60 9.76
N ALA A 407 1.21 20.87 8.89
CA ALA A 407 1.63 19.55 8.42
C ALA A 407 1.17 19.29 6.96
N PRO A 408 1.75 18.30 6.26
CA PRO A 408 1.31 17.93 4.91
C PRO A 408 -0.18 17.63 4.80
N GLY A 409 -0.88 18.29 3.87
CA GLY A 409 -2.34 18.15 3.72
C GLY A 409 -2.86 18.16 2.28
N VAL A 410 -1.99 18.02 1.27
CA VAL A 410 -2.38 18.02 -0.16
C VAL A 410 -2.00 16.70 -0.81
N ASP A 411 -2.96 16.08 -1.50
CA ASP A 411 -2.79 14.81 -2.21
C ASP A 411 -2.23 13.69 -1.33
N ILE A 412 -2.78 13.58 -0.13
CA ILE A 412 -2.36 12.59 0.86
C ILE A 412 -3.02 11.25 0.52
N LEU A 413 -2.18 10.29 0.14
CA LEU A 413 -2.57 8.89 -0.04
C LEU A 413 -2.76 8.23 1.33
N SER A 414 -3.95 7.70 1.58
CA SER A 414 -4.23 6.88 2.77
C SER A 414 -5.32 5.85 2.48
N LEU A 415 -5.75 5.13 3.52
CA LEU A 415 -6.72 4.04 3.45
C LEU A 415 -8.11 4.50 3.00
N ARG A 416 -8.86 3.55 2.45
CA ARG A 416 -10.20 3.74 1.90
C ARG A 416 -11.16 2.68 2.48
N THR A 417 -12.31 3.10 2.98
CA THR A 417 -13.39 2.18 3.37
C THR A 417 -13.91 1.39 2.16
N GLU A 418 -14.26 0.11 2.35
CA GLU A 418 -14.93 -0.66 1.29
C GLU A 418 -16.36 -0.15 1.00
N LEU A 419 -16.97 0.61 1.91
CA LEU A 419 -18.39 0.98 1.87
C LEU A 419 -18.71 2.24 1.05
N TYR A 420 -17.74 3.15 0.89
CA TYR A 420 -17.93 4.45 0.24
C TYR A 420 -16.64 4.93 -0.43
N ALA A 421 -16.76 5.64 -1.55
CA ALA A 421 -15.62 6.20 -2.27
C ALA A 421 -15.54 7.72 -2.06
N LEU A 422 -14.74 8.14 -1.09
CA LEU A 422 -14.36 9.54 -0.88
C LEU A 422 -12.99 9.81 -1.52
N GLY A 423 -12.84 10.97 -2.17
CA GLY A 423 -11.57 11.39 -2.78
C GLY A 423 -11.27 10.81 -4.16
N MET A 424 -10.02 10.92 -4.58
CA MET A 424 -9.52 10.29 -5.79
C MET A 424 -9.07 8.87 -5.47
N ILE A 425 -9.88 7.88 -5.86
CA ILE A 425 -9.58 6.46 -5.73
C ILE A 425 -8.20 6.16 -6.35
N TYR A 426 -7.27 5.67 -5.54
CA TYR A 426 -5.96 5.19 -6.00
C TYR A 426 -6.04 3.71 -6.35
N ASP A 427 -6.63 2.90 -5.46
CA ASP A 427 -7.00 1.52 -5.73
C ASP A 427 -8.23 1.04 -4.89
N ASN A 428 -8.39 -0.26 -4.68
CA ASN A 428 -9.51 -0.80 -3.88
C ASN A 428 -9.38 -0.52 -2.37
N TYR A 429 -8.17 -0.27 -1.88
CA TYR A 429 -7.81 -0.15 -0.46
C TYR A 429 -7.35 1.26 -0.08
N THR A 430 -7.03 2.09 -1.08
CA THR A 430 -6.44 3.41 -0.89
C THR A 430 -7.10 4.51 -1.73
N THR A 431 -7.08 5.73 -1.21
CA THR A 431 -7.63 6.93 -1.85
C THR A 431 -6.82 8.16 -1.48
N ILE A 432 -6.88 9.19 -2.33
CA ILE A 432 -6.15 10.44 -2.19
C ILE A 432 -7.13 11.55 -1.79
N LEU A 433 -6.81 12.25 -0.70
CA LEU A 433 -7.57 13.39 -0.19
C LEU A 433 -6.65 14.60 0.08
N SER A 434 -7.25 15.79 0.06
CA SER A 434 -6.59 17.06 0.36
C SER A 434 -7.46 17.84 1.35
N GLY A 435 -6.85 18.30 2.44
CA GLY A 435 -7.51 19.05 3.51
C GLY A 435 -6.60 19.22 4.74
N THR A 436 -6.89 20.22 5.57
CA THR A 436 -6.36 20.29 6.95
C THR A 436 -6.76 19.06 7.79
N SER A 437 -7.84 18.39 7.40
CA SER A 437 -8.27 17.06 7.86
C SER A 437 -7.25 15.94 7.59
N MET A 438 -6.34 16.10 6.63
CA MET A 438 -5.24 15.17 6.37
C MET A 438 -3.92 15.62 7.03
N ALA A 439 -3.78 16.91 7.34
CA ALA A 439 -2.66 17.44 8.12
C ALA A 439 -2.76 17.12 9.62
N CYS A 440 -3.95 17.29 10.21
CA CYS A 440 -4.27 16.96 11.60
C CYS A 440 -3.80 15.56 12.05
N PRO A 441 -4.08 14.46 11.31
CA PRO A 441 -3.65 13.12 11.71
C PRO A 441 -2.13 12.89 11.68
N TYR A 442 -1.34 13.64 10.90
CA TYR A 442 0.14 13.57 11.00
C TYR A 442 0.63 14.08 12.36
N VAL A 443 0.05 15.16 12.88
CA VAL A 443 0.38 15.71 14.20
C VAL A 443 -0.10 14.78 15.32
N ALA A 444 -1.25 14.12 15.16
CA ALA A 444 -1.71 13.09 16.08
C ALA A 444 -0.81 11.84 16.09
N GLY A 445 -0.33 11.41 14.92
CA GLY A 445 0.70 10.37 14.82
C GLY A 445 2.01 10.78 15.48
N ALA A 446 2.44 12.03 15.34
CA ALA A 446 3.63 12.55 16.01
C ALA A 446 3.50 12.61 17.54
N ALA A 447 2.37 13.11 18.06
CA ALA A 447 2.09 13.07 19.49
C ALA A 447 2.12 11.62 20.04
N ALA A 448 1.58 10.66 19.28
CA ALA A 448 1.61 9.25 19.67
C ALA A 448 3.04 8.66 19.70
N MET A 449 3.90 9.10 18.78
CA MET A 449 5.31 8.72 18.76
C MET A 449 6.09 9.29 19.94
N LEU A 450 5.78 10.51 20.38
CA LEU A 450 6.39 11.14 21.57
C LEU A 450 5.98 10.40 22.85
N LEU A 451 4.67 10.11 23.02
CA LEU A 451 4.17 9.32 24.16
C LEU A 451 4.68 7.87 24.15
N ALA A 452 4.95 7.30 22.98
CA ALA A 452 5.55 5.98 22.87
C ALA A 452 7.03 5.93 23.32
N ILE A 453 7.70 7.08 23.43
CA ILE A 453 9.07 7.22 23.96
C ILE A 453 9.03 7.58 25.44
N ASP A 454 8.21 8.58 25.81
CA ASP A 454 8.00 9.01 27.19
C ASP A 454 6.49 9.16 27.46
N PRO A 455 5.84 8.15 28.07
CA PRO A 455 4.40 8.19 28.36
C PRO A 455 4.05 9.11 29.54
N THR A 456 5.02 9.85 30.10
CA THR A 456 4.80 10.77 31.24
C THR A 456 4.67 12.24 30.83
N LEU A 457 4.81 12.55 29.54
CA LEU A 457 4.70 13.91 29.00
C LEU A 457 3.29 14.47 29.18
N SER A 458 3.19 15.72 29.63
CA SER A 458 1.92 16.45 29.65
C SER A 458 1.55 17.00 28.27
N PRO A 459 0.27 17.30 28.00
CA PRO A 459 -0.16 17.91 26.72
C PRO A 459 0.64 19.16 26.35
N GLU A 460 0.88 20.06 27.30
CA GLU A 460 1.63 21.30 27.05
C GLU A 460 3.11 21.03 26.72
N LYS A 461 3.67 19.93 27.24
CA LYS A 461 5.05 19.53 26.92
C LYS A 461 5.13 18.89 25.53
N ILE A 462 4.11 18.14 25.11
CA ILE A 462 3.99 17.58 23.76
C ILE A 462 3.86 18.71 22.74
N GLU A 463 2.93 19.65 22.96
CA GLU A 463 2.75 20.88 22.18
C GLU A 463 4.08 21.66 22.06
N THR A 464 4.73 21.98 23.18
CA THR A 464 6.03 22.69 23.19
C THR A 464 7.13 21.96 22.41
N VAL A 465 7.13 20.62 22.41
CA VAL A 465 8.11 19.82 21.64
C VAL A 465 7.80 19.88 20.15
N LEU A 466 6.54 19.65 19.75
CA LEU A 466 6.11 19.67 18.35
C LEU A 466 6.32 21.05 17.69
N GLU A 467 5.96 22.14 18.39
CA GLU A 467 6.22 23.50 17.91
C GLU A 467 7.72 23.82 17.87
N GLY A 468 8.44 23.50 18.95
CA GLY A 468 9.84 23.86 19.12
C GLY A 468 10.82 23.11 18.21
N SER A 469 10.37 22.01 17.60
CA SER A 469 11.15 21.18 16.67
C SER A 469 10.72 21.31 15.21
N ALA A 470 9.71 22.12 14.90
CA ALA A 470 9.14 22.24 13.56
C ALA A 470 10.11 22.93 12.56
N ASP A 471 10.02 22.54 11.29
CA ASP A 471 10.80 23.13 10.22
C ASP A 471 10.24 24.51 9.83
N THR A 472 11.14 25.47 9.60
CA THR A 472 10.75 26.85 9.30
C THR A 472 10.16 26.98 7.89
N ILE A 473 8.85 27.23 7.82
CA ILE A 473 8.11 27.61 6.60
C ILE A 473 7.77 29.11 6.59
N ASP A 474 6.94 29.59 5.65
CA ASP A 474 6.44 30.97 5.68
C ASP A 474 5.62 31.23 6.98
N PRO A 475 6.04 32.16 7.86
CA PRO A 475 5.32 32.46 9.10
C PRO A 475 3.89 32.97 8.92
N ALA A 476 3.49 33.35 7.69
CA ALA A 476 2.10 33.67 7.37
C ALA A 476 1.18 32.43 7.32
N ILE A 477 1.76 31.22 7.27
CA ILE A 477 1.04 29.93 7.35
C ILE A 477 0.85 29.56 8.82
N CYS A 478 1.98 29.38 9.52
CA CYS A 478 2.09 29.08 10.94
C CYS A 478 3.44 29.63 11.41
N ALA A 479 3.49 30.24 12.60
CA ALA A 479 4.71 30.85 13.13
C ALA A 479 5.73 29.82 13.65
N SER A 480 5.27 28.66 14.13
CA SER A 480 6.12 27.60 14.68
C SER A 480 6.83 26.82 13.58
N GLY A 481 6.08 26.38 12.56
CA GLY A 481 6.65 25.69 11.39
C GLY A 481 5.79 24.55 10.85
N ARG A 482 6.41 23.71 10.02
CA ARG A 482 5.90 22.42 9.54
C ARG A 482 6.43 21.30 10.43
N LEU A 483 5.56 20.38 10.85
CA LEU A 483 5.89 19.23 11.68
C LEU A 483 7.15 18.47 11.21
N ASN A 484 8.19 18.44 12.04
CA ASN A 484 9.33 17.53 11.87
C ASN A 484 9.31 16.46 12.96
N LEU A 485 9.01 15.21 12.57
CA LEU A 485 8.87 14.09 13.50
C LEU A 485 10.21 13.67 14.10
N TYR A 486 11.28 13.72 13.31
CA TYR A 486 12.63 13.34 13.76
C TYR A 486 13.16 14.31 14.82
N ASN A 487 13.10 15.61 14.56
CA ASN A 487 13.54 16.63 15.51
C ASN A 487 12.68 16.62 16.81
N ALA A 488 11.38 16.34 16.70
CA ALA A 488 10.49 16.20 17.85
C ALA A 488 10.94 15.04 18.76
N ILE A 489 11.21 13.88 18.16
CA ILE A 489 11.71 12.69 18.86
C ILE A 489 13.12 12.92 19.43
N GLN A 490 14.02 13.51 18.65
CA GLN A 490 15.38 13.79 19.08
C GLN A 490 15.40 14.71 20.32
N THR A 491 14.47 15.66 20.41
CA THR A 491 14.30 16.53 21.59
C THR A 491 14.05 15.75 22.90
N LEU A 492 13.39 14.59 22.84
CA LEU A 492 13.19 13.72 24.00
C LEU A 492 14.42 12.84 24.29
N VAL A 493 15.02 12.26 23.23
CA VAL A 493 16.22 11.42 23.35
C VAL A 493 17.41 12.20 23.89
N ASP A 494 17.54 13.48 23.53
CA ASP A 494 18.63 14.34 23.98
C ASP A 494 18.44 14.90 25.40
N SER A 495 17.26 14.71 26.03
CA SER A 495 16.94 15.36 27.31
C SER A 495 16.67 14.44 28.51
N ASN A 496 16.60 13.11 28.32
CA ASN A 496 16.32 12.16 29.40
C ASN A 496 17.33 11.00 29.45
N GLU A 497 17.75 10.62 30.66
CA GLU A 497 18.27 9.28 30.95
C GLU A 497 17.12 8.27 30.74
N ILE A 498 17.14 7.45 29.68
CA ILE A 498 16.09 6.44 29.42
C ILE A 498 16.73 5.05 29.35
N ILE A 499 16.36 4.15 30.27
CA ILE A 499 16.71 2.73 30.22
C ILE A 499 15.50 1.92 29.76
N GLN A 500 15.71 0.91 28.91
CA GLN A 500 14.67 0.05 28.35
C GLN A 500 15.11 -1.43 28.31
N LEU A 501 14.21 -2.32 28.65
CA LEU A 501 14.26 -3.77 28.44
C LEU A 501 13.68 -4.12 27.05
N ASP A 502 14.10 -5.22 26.42
CA ASP A 502 13.55 -5.64 25.12
C ASP A 502 12.12 -6.19 25.19
N ARG A 503 11.60 -6.50 26.39
CA ARG A 503 10.27 -7.06 26.64
C ARG A 503 9.74 -6.65 28.01
N THR A 504 8.42 -6.59 28.11
CA THR A 504 7.66 -6.41 29.35
C THR A 504 7.55 -7.68 30.20
N ALA A 505 7.91 -8.85 29.66
CA ALA A 505 7.98 -10.10 30.41
C ALA A 505 9.06 -11.05 29.85
N TYR A 506 9.57 -11.93 30.71
CA TYR A 506 10.58 -12.94 30.36
C TYR A 506 10.32 -14.31 30.97
N SER A 507 10.65 -15.37 30.23
CA SER A 507 10.73 -16.72 30.81
C SER A 507 11.94 -16.90 31.73
N CYS A 508 11.93 -17.95 32.56
CA CYS A 508 13.08 -18.39 33.39
C CYS A 508 14.36 -18.74 32.61
N THR A 509 14.39 -18.56 31.28
CA THR A 509 15.57 -18.77 30.43
C THR A 509 15.59 -17.78 29.27
N GLY A 510 16.80 -17.43 28.82
CA GLY A 510 17.00 -16.60 27.63
C GLY A 510 17.95 -15.44 27.91
N ASP A 511 17.93 -14.45 27.02
CA ASP A 511 18.70 -13.22 27.14
C ASP A 511 17.74 -12.04 27.32
N ILE A 512 18.06 -11.16 28.27
CA ILE A 512 17.51 -9.81 28.40
C ILE A 512 18.41 -8.89 27.59
N GLU A 513 17.88 -8.19 26.61
CA GLU A 513 18.57 -7.08 25.96
C GLU A 513 18.19 -5.77 26.66
N ILE A 514 19.20 -4.97 27.01
CA ILE A 514 19.02 -3.68 27.69
C ILE A 514 19.55 -2.59 26.77
N LYS A 515 18.77 -1.53 26.60
CA LYS A 515 19.18 -0.29 25.95
C LYS A 515 19.21 0.85 26.96
N LEU A 516 20.13 1.78 26.76
CA LEU A 516 20.18 3.06 27.47
C LEU A 516 20.30 4.16 26.42
N PHE A 517 19.49 5.20 26.54
CA PHE A 517 19.63 6.46 25.83
C PHE A 517 20.08 7.49 26.87
N ASP A 518 21.26 8.05 26.66
CA ASP A 518 21.90 9.07 27.51
C ASP A 518 22.83 9.89 26.61
N SER A 519 22.31 10.99 26.07
CA SER A 519 22.99 11.91 25.16
C SER A 519 24.22 12.57 25.81
N ASP A 520 24.19 12.82 27.13
CA ASP A 520 25.31 13.38 27.90
C ASP A 520 26.53 12.43 27.92
N LEU A 521 26.33 11.14 27.64
CA LEU A 521 27.39 10.13 27.49
C LEU A 521 27.85 9.90 26.04
N ALA A 522 27.44 10.72 25.07
CA ALA A 522 27.88 10.59 23.68
C ALA A 522 29.42 10.51 23.53
N GLY A 523 29.90 9.40 22.96
CA GLY A 523 31.32 9.09 22.76
C GLY A 523 32.03 8.43 23.95
N ASN A 524 31.31 8.09 25.03
CA ASN A 524 31.86 7.39 26.20
C ASN A 524 32.21 5.92 25.90
N GLY A 525 31.66 5.34 24.81
CA GLY A 525 32.01 4.03 24.26
C GLY A 525 31.40 2.83 25.00
N THR A 526 31.29 2.90 26.33
CA THR A 526 30.61 1.91 27.18
C THR A 526 29.99 2.59 28.40
N GLN A 527 28.83 2.11 28.85
CA GLN A 527 28.20 2.54 30.09
C GLN A 527 27.69 1.35 30.90
N ASP A 528 27.93 1.35 32.20
CA ASP A 528 27.42 0.34 33.13
C ASP A 528 26.01 0.73 33.63
N VAL A 529 25.09 -0.24 33.63
CA VAL A 529 23.74 -0.13 34.22
C VAL A 529 23.52 -1.26 35.23
N ASN A 530 22.59 -1.09 36.17
CA ASN A 530 22.24 -2.13 37.12
C ASN A 530 20.95 -2.85 36.69
N ILE A 531 20.89 -4.15 36.88
CA ILE A 531 19.66 -4.95 36.72
C ILE A 531 19.50 -5.85 37.93
N SER A 532 18.26 -6.02 38.40
CA SER A 532 17.96 -6.69 39.67
C SER A 532 16.65 -7.45 39.62
N THR A 533 16.45 -8.34 40.59
CA THR A 533 15.16 -9.01 40.83
C THR A 533 14.62 -8.71 42.22
N ASP A 534 13.31 -8.77 42.38
CA ASP A 534 12.64 -8.71 43.69
C ASP A 534 13.04 -9.88 44.63
N GLY A 535 13.51 -10.98 44.06
CA GLY A 535 14.21 -12.08 44.74
C GLY A 535 15.53 -11.69 45.41
N GLY A 536 16.06 -10.50 45.12
CA GLY A 536 17.25 -9.92 45.74
C GLY A 536 18.55 -10.15 44.98
N ASP A 537 18.47 -10.56 43.71
CA ASP A 537 19.62 -10.59 42.81
C ASP A 537 19.93 -9.20 42.26
N LEU A 538 21.21 -8.90 42.01
CA LEU A 538 21.69 -7.60 41.53
C LEU A 538 22.99 -7.77 40.74
N GLU A 539 22.89 -7.42 39.46
CA GLU A 539 23.93 -7.52 38.46
C GLU A 539 24.25 -6.16 37.83
N THR A 540 25.47 -6.00 37.35
CA THR A 540 25.90 -4.81 36.58
C THR A 540 26.21 -5.23 35.16
N VAL A 541 25.53 -4.61 34.19
CA VAL A 541 25.67 -4.91 32.76
C VAL A 541 26.39 -3.76 32.06
N THR A 542 27.56 -4.05 31.49
CA THR A 542 28.28 -3.09 30.63
C THR A 542 27.63 -3.05 29.25
N LEU A 543 26.90 -1.97 28.98
CA LEU A 543 26.36 -1.64 27.67
C LEU A 543 27.46 -1.04 26.79
N ASN A 544 27.45 -1.34 25.50
CA ASN A 544 28.37 -0.78 24.51
C ASN A 544 27.63 0.30 23.72
N GLU A 545 28.30 1.43 23.48
CA GLU A 545 27.74 2.49 22.63
C GLU A 545 27.57 1.97 21.19
N LEU A 546 26.43 2.30 20.59
CA LEU A 546 26.09 1.97 19.22
C LEU A 546 26.69 3.00 18.25
N THR A 547 26.31 2.91 16.98
CA THR A 547 26.70 3.91 15.97
C THR A 547 26.00 5.25 16.17
N THR A 548 24.84 5.26 16.84
CA THR A 548 24.16 6.46 17.32
C THR A 548 24.78 6.84 18.65
N ALA A 549 25.40 8.01 18.73
CA ALA A 549 26.08 8.46 19.94
C ALA A 549 25.06 8.69 21.07
N GLY A 550 25.45 8.35 22.30
CA GLY A 550 24.55 8.37 23.46
C GLY A 550 23.57 7.20 23.54
N VAL A 551 23.52 6.31 22.55
CA VAL A 551 22.70 5.09 22.61
C VAL A 551 23.59 3.90 22.91
N PHE A 552 23.34 3.23 24.04
CA PHE A 552 24.09 2.07 24.50
C PHE A 552 23.21 0.82 24.50
N LYS A 553 23.83 -0.33 24.25
CA LYS A 553 23.15 -1.62 24.24
C LYS A 553 24.04 -2.74 24.81
N GLY A 554 23.42 -3.62 25.57
CA GLY A 554 24.05 -4.81 26.15
C GLY A 554 23.01 -5.88 26.43
N SER A 555 23.45 -6.96 27.07
CA SER A 555 22.56 -8.09 27.39
C SER A 555 23.05 -8.87 28.60
N ILE A 556 22.12 -9.47 29.34
CA ILE A 556 22.41 -10.42 30.42
C ILE A 556 21.59 -11.70 30.21
N VAL A 557 22.13 -12.84 30.64
CA VAL A 557 21.47 -14.15 30.54
C VAL A 557 20.61 -14.38 31.77
N ILE A 558 19.40 -14.91 31.58
CA ILE A 558 18.51 -15.35 32.66
C ILE A 558 18.86 -16.79 33.07
N ASP A 559 18.98 -17.03 34.38
CA ASP A 559 19.07 -18.37 34.96
C ASP A 559 17.97 -18.60 36.02
N SER A 560 17.70 -19.87 36.33
CA SER A 560 16.74 -20.35 37.34
C SER A 560 17.45 -20.91 38.58
N GLY A 561 18.68 -20.44 38.81
CA GLY A 561 19.58 -20.88 39.88
C GLY A 561 19.26 -20.30 41.26
N THR A 562 20.20 -20.46 42.19
CA THR A 562 20.18 -19.73 43.45
C THR A 562 20.85 -18.37 43.26
N VAL A 563 20.18 -17.30 43.68
CA VAL A 563 20.71 -15.91 43.71
C VAL A 563 22.18 -15.86 44.16
N ASP A 564 23.07 -15.38 43.29
CA ASP A 564 24.50 -15.17 43.52
C ASP A 564 24.98 -13.86 42.84
N VAL A 565 24.91 -12.77 43.60
CA VAL A 565 25.14 -11.41 43.08
C VAL A 565 26.54 -11.20 42.50
N SER A 566 26.57 -10.52 41.34
CA SER A 566 27.75 -10.23 40.52
C SER A 566 28.40 -11.46 39.84
N ASP A 567 27.60 -12.46 39.44
CA ASP A 567 28.06 -13.63 38.66
C ASP A 567 27.99 -13.44 37.13
N GLY A 568 27.25 -12.43 36.66
CA GLY A 568 27.06 -12.11 35.24
C GLY A 568 25.84 -12.78 34.59
N SER A 569 24.94 -13.37 35.38
CA SER A 569 23.63 -13.86 34.98
C SER A 569 22.57 -13.44 36.00
N LEU A 570 21.33 -13.21 35.56
CA LEU A 570 20.24 -12.77 36.43
C LEU A 570 19.39 -13.97 36.85
N GLN A 571 19.37 -14.30 38.14
CA GLN A 571 18.53 -15.37 38.67
C GLN A 571 17.11 -14.89 38.96
N VAL A 572 16.14 -15.50 38.27
CA VAL A 572 14.72 -15.16 38.34
C VAL A 572 13.88 -16.33 38.88
N SER A 573 12.63 -16.03 39.25
CA SER A 573 11.63 -17.02 39.65
C SER A 573 10.24 -16.63 39.20
N GLU A 574 9.38 -17.63 38.95
CA GLU A 574 7.96 -17.49 38.63
C GLU A 574 7.24 -16.39 39.43
N GLY A 575 6.64 -15.43 38.73
CA GLY A 575 5.89 -14.31 39.30
C GLY A 575 6.75 -13.24 39.99
N GLY A 576 8.07 -13.28 39.82
CA GLY A 576 9.00 -12.23 40.23
C GLY A 576 9.03 -11.06 39.25
N VAL A 577 9.73 -9.99 39.65
CA VAL A 577 9.87 -8.76 38.85
C VAL A 577 11.35 -8.46 38.63
N ILE A 578 11.71 -8.23 37.37
CA ILE A 578 13.00 -7.70 36.93
C ILE A 578 12.93 -6.18 36.94
N THR A 579 14.02 -5.52 37.35
CA THR A 579 14.16 -4.06 37.29
C THR A 579 15.54 -3.68 36.78
N ALA A 580 15.60 -3.06 35.60
CA ALA A 580 16.78 -2.34 35.12
C ALA A 580 16.77 -0.91 35.65
N SER A 581 17.93 -0.36 35.99
CA SER A 581 18.06 0.99 36.53
C SER A 581 19.40 1.65 36.18
N TYR A 582 19.34 2.95 35.92
CA TYR A 582 20.48 3.81 35.63
C TYR A 582 20.13 5.27 35.97
N GLY A 583 20.97 5.96 36.74
CA GLY A 583 20.68 7.34 37.16
C GLY A 583 19.37 7.43 37.95
N ASN A 584 18.40 8.19 37.44
CA ASN A 584 17.02 8.19 37.94
C ASN A 584 16.06 7.34 37.10
N ALA A 585 16.52 6.79 35.98
CA ALA A 585 15.75 5.95 35.07
C ALA A 585 15.60 4.52 35.61
N SER A 586 14.43 3.92 35.37
CA SER A 586 14.18 2.51 35.62
C SER A 586 13.13 1.95 34.69
N ASP A 587 13.30 0.68 34.30
CA ASP A 587 12.32 -0.10 33.54
C ASP A 587 12.14 -1.48 34.18
N ILE A 588 10.94 -2.05 34.05
CA ILE A 588 10.52 -3.27 34.76
C ILE A 588 9.91 -4.30 33.81
N ALA A 589 10.10 -5.58 34.15
CA ALA A 589 9.48 -6.68 33.43
C ALA A 589 9.07 -7.82 34.36
N ASP A 590 7.96 -8.47 34.07
CA ASP A 590 7.46 -9.62 34.83
C ASP A 590 8.19 -10.91 34.45
N VAL A 591 8.19 -11.89 35.35
CA VAL A 591 8.78 -13.22 35.11
C VAL A 591 7.67 -14.27 35.07
N ASP A 592 7.50 -14.90 33.91
CA ASP A 592 6.57 -16.02 33.69
C ASP A 592 7.29 -17.20 33.02
N CYS A 593 7.44 -18.28 33.77
CA CYS A 593 8.15 -19.49 33.37
C CYS A 593 7.21 -20.64 32.98
N SER A 594 5.90 -20.38 32.91
CA SER A 594 4.85 -21.36 32.67
C SER A 594 4.38 -21.32 31.21
N PRO A 595 4.52 -22.42 30.42
CA PRO A 595 3.99 -22.44 29.07
C PRO A 595 2.44 -22.43 29.05
N PRO A 596 1.83 -21.65 28.14
CA PRO A 596 0.38 -21.47 28.10
C PRO A 596 -0.38 -22.75 27.77
N ILE A 597 -1.57 -22.88 28.33
CA ILE A 597 -2.44 -24.06 28.28
C ILE A 597 -3.62 -23.76 27.36
N ILE A 598 -3.67 -24.44 26.20
CA ILE A 598 -4.81 -24.40 25.27
C ILE A 598 -5.97 -25.25 25.82
N SER A 599 -7.20 -24.77 25.63
CA SER A 599 -8.44 -25.42 26.02
C SER A 599 -9.60 -25.07 25.08
N ASN A 600 -10.77 -25.68 25.30
CA ASN A 600 -12.05 -25.38 24.63
C ASN A 600 -12.08 -25.40 23.09
N VAL A 601 -11.10 -26.01 22.41
CA VAL A 601 -11.01 -26.07 20.94
C VAL A 601 -12.33 -26.49 20.27
N GLN A 602 -12.97 -25.56 19.55
CA GLN A 602 -14.13 -25.78 18.68
C GLN A 602 -13.75 -25.57 17.21
N ILE A 603 -14.54 -26.17 16.32
CA ILE A 603 -14.38 -26.05 14.88
C ILE A 603 -15.75 -25.80 14.26
N ASP A 604 -15.88 -24.69 13.54
CA ASP A 604 -17.02 -24.40 12.68
C ASP A 604 -16.56 -24.46 11.21
N ALA A 605 -17.10 -25.44 10.48
CA ALA A 605 -16.60 -25.85 9.17
C ALA A 605 -17.61 -25.55 8.05
N ALA A 606 -17.65 -24.30 7.60
CA ALA A 606 -18.56 -23.81 6.56
C ALA A 606 -17.86 -23.65 5.19
N GLY A 607 -18.01 -24.65 4.31
CA GLY A 607 -17.46 -24.59 2.95
C GLY A 607 -15.92 -24.53 2.90
N PRO A 608 -15.31 -23.64 2.08
CA PRO A 608 -13.86 -23.51 1.90
C PRO A 608 -13.17 -22.62 2.96
N MET A 609 -13.91 -22.18 3.99
CA MET A 609 -13.40 -21.41 5.12
C MET A 609 -13.80 -22.09 6.43
N VAL A 610 -12.82 -22.34 7.30
CA VAL A 610 -13.06 -23.02 8.58
C VAL A 610 -12.55 -22.17 9.72
N ARG A 611 -13.44 -21.91 10.67
CA ARG A 611 -13.18 -21.14 11.89
C ARG A 611 -12.77 -22.12 12.98
N VAL A 612 -11.57 -21.94 13.50
CA VAL A 612 -11.06 -22.66 14.67
C VAL A 612 -11.05 -21.68 15.84
N THR A 613 -11.80 -21.98 16.89
CA THR A 613 -11.79 -21.18 18.13
C THR A 613 -11.28 -22.00 19.30
N PHE A 614 -10.59 -21.36 20.24
CA PHE A 614 -10.00 -21.99 21.42
C PHE A 614 -9.64 -20.94 22.47
N ASP A 615 -9.54 -21.36 23.73
CA ASP A 615 -9.16 -20.48 24.84
C ASP A 615 -7.79 -20.86 25.40
N THR A 616 -7.06 -19.88 25.93
CA THR A 616 -5.85 -20.06 26.73
C THR A 616 -6.09 -19.58 28.17
N ASN A 617 -5.33 -20.12 29.12
CA ASN A 617 -5.37 -19.68 30.54
C ASN A 617 -4.81 -18.27 30.75
N GLU A 618 -4.05 -17.75 29.79
CA GLU A 618 -3.40 -16.45 29.81
C GLU A 618 -3.31 -15.84 28.40
N VAL A 619 -2.86 -14.58 28.33
CA VAL A 619 -2.81 -13.81 27.10
C VAL A 619 -1.73 -14.36 26.17
N THR A 620 -2.13 -14.85 24.99
CA THR A 620 -1.19 -15.35 23.98
C THR A 620 -1.47 -14.73 22.62
N THR A 621 -0.50 -14.81 21.72
CA THR A 621 -0.72 -14.79 20.27
C THR A 621 -0.81 -16.24 19.77
N ALA A 622 -1.55 -16.50 18.70
CA ALA A 622 -1.84 -17.86 18.29
C ALA A 622 -1.69 -18.11 16.78
N LYS A 623 -1.47 -19.38 16.40
CA LYS A 623 -1.29 -19.80 15.01
C LYS A 623 -1.78 -21.21 14.78
N VAL A 624 -2.70 -21.41 13.83
CA VAL A 624 -3.12 -22.74 13.39
C VAL A 624 -2.30 -23.16 12.17
N ARG A 625 -1.67 -24.33 12.24
CA ARG A 625 -0.99 -24.98 11.11
C ARG A 625 -1.79 -26.18 10.65
N ALA A 626 -2.24 -26.17 9.40
CA ALA A 626 -3.09 -27.19 8.82
C ALA A 626 -2.51 -27.79 7.53
N GLY A 627 -3.07 -28.93 7.11
CA GLY A 627 -2.72 -29.60 5.87
C GLY A 627 -3.55 -30.87 5.64
N LEU A 628 -3.22 -31.63 4.59
CA LEU A 628 -4.02 -32.80 4.17
C LEU A 628 -3.73 -34.07 5.00
N THR A 629 -2.72 -34.03 5.87
CA THR A 629 -2.35 -35.11 6.79
C THR A 629 -1.80 -34.52 8.09
N CYS A 630 -1.97 -35.20 9.23
CA CYS A 630 -1.33 -34.77 10.48
C CYS A 630 0.20 -34.68 10.33
N GLY A 631 0.76 -33.48 10.56
CA GLY A 631 2.17 -33.14 10.31
C GLY A 631 2.46 -32.46 8.96
N ASP A 632 1.45 -32.30 8.10
CA ASP A 632 1.49 -31.31 7.01
C ASP A 632 1.11 -29.93 7.57
N HIS A 633 1.86 -28.92 7.14
CA HIS A 633 1.74 -27.53 7.57
C HIS A 633 1.78 -26.59 6.35
N SER A 634 1.28 -27.08 5.21
CA SER A 634 1.15 -26.36 3.94
C SER A 634 0.20 -25.16 4.03
N ILE A 635 -0.73 -25.18 5.00
CA ILE A 635 -1.66 -24.10 5.31
C ILE A 635 -1.31 -23.56 6.70
N THR A 636 -1.29 -22.24 6.85
CA THR A 636 -1.05 -21.58 8.14
C THR A 636 -1.89 -20.31 8.21
N ALA A 637 -2.55 -20.10 9.34
CA ALA A 637 -3.26 -18.87 9.68
C ALA A 637 -2.88 -18.45 11.10
N THR A 638 -2.83 -17.14 11.34
CA THR A 638 -2.37 -16.55 12.61
C THR A 638 -3.47 -15.68 13.18
N ASP A 639 -3.65 -15.73 14.50
CA ASP A 639 -4.30 -14.69 15.29
C ASP A 639 -3.19 -13.94 16.04
N PRO A 640 -2.68 -12.82 15.48
CA PRO A 640 -1.57 -12.08 16.06
C PRO A 640 -1.98 -11.23 17.28
N ILE A 641 -3.28 -11.13 17.56
CA ILE A 641 -3.83 -10.31 18.65
C ILE A 641 -3.56 -11.02 19.98
N PRO A 642 -2.88 -10.38 20.95
CA PRO A 642 -2.71 -10.93 22.29
C PRO A 642 -4.06 -11.00 23.02
N ARG A 643 -4.56 -12.21 23.30
CA ARG A 643 -5.82 -12.44 24.06
C ARG A 643 -5.88 -13.84 24.67
N THR A 644 -6.94 -14.11 25.43
CA THR A 644 -7.22 -15.42 26.06
C THR A 644 -8.24 -16.27 25.30
N SER A 645 -8.94 -15.70 24.31
CA SER A 645 -9.90 -16.42 23.46
C SER A 645 -9.64 -16.09 22.01
N HIS A 646 -9.32 -17.10 21.23
CA HIS A 646 -8.78 -16.98 19.88
C HIS A 646 -9.79 -17.40 18.83
N GLU A 647 -9.74 -16.70 17.69
CA GLU A 647 -10.42 -17.11 16.47
C GLU A 647 -9.44 -17.09 15.29
N VAL A 648 -9.21 -18.26 14.69
CA VAL A 648 -8.33 -18.43 13.54
C VAL A 648 -9.11 -18.96 12.35
N LEU A 649 -9.17 -18.17 11.27
CA LEU A 649 -9.86 -18.51 10.03
C LEU A 649 -8.88 -19.16 9.03
N LEU A 650 -9.02 -20.47 8.82
CA LEU A 650 -8.39 -21.18 7.72
C LEU A 650 -9.17 -20.91 6.42
N ARG A 651 -8.48 -20.51 5.35
CA ARG A 651 -9.10 -20.08 4.08
C ARG A 651 -8.57 -20.87 2.89
N PHE A 652 -9.29 -20.82 1.77
CA PHE A 652 -8.94 -21.46 0.49
C PHE A 652 -8.78 -22.99 0.57
N LEU A 653 -9.52 -23.61 1.48
CA LEU A 653 -9.49 -25.06 1.69
C LEU A 653 -10.21 -25.78 0.55
N GLU A 654 -9.71 -26.94 0.13
CA GLU A 654 -10.37 -27.76 -0.89
C GLU A 654 -11.75 -28.24 -0.36
N PRO A 655 -12.88 -28.01 -1.07
CA PRO A 655 -14.20 -28.47 -0.64
C PRO A 655 -14.37 -29.99 -0.68
N GLY A 656 -15.00 -30.57 0.35
CA GLY A 656 -15.21 -32.01 0.50
C GLY A 656 -13.97 -32.81 0.93
N THR A 657 -12.96 -32.16 1.51
CA THR A 657 -11.65 -32.73 1.82
C THR A 657 -11.35 -32.70 3.32
N ASP A 658 -10.82 -33.82 3.83
CA ASP A 658 -10.32 -33.94 5.20
C ASP A 658 -9.04 -33.12 5.40
N HIS A 659 -9.02 -32.29 6.42
CA HIS A 659 -7.88 -31.48 6.84
C HIS A 659 -7.52 -31.79 8.29
N TYR A 660 -6.23 -31.71 8.60
CA TYR A 660 -5.66 -31.95 9.93
C TYR A 660 -4.89 -30.72 10.37
N PHE A 661 -4.99 -30.35 11.64
CA PHE A 661 -4.31 -29.17 12.17
C PHE A 661 -3.76 -29.32 13.59
N VAL A 662 -2.83 -28.42 13.93
CA VAL A 662 -2.29 -28.20 15.27
C VAL A 662 -2.35 -26.71 15.59
N ILE A 663 -2.42 -26.37 16.87
CA ILE A 663 -2.48 -25.00 17.37
C ILE A 663 -1.14 -24.69 18.04
N ASP A 664 -0.46 -23.63 17.63
CA ASP A 664 0.65 -23.04 18.37
C ASP A 664 0.13 -21.78 19.09
N VAL A 665 0.55 -21.57 20.33
CA VAL A 665 0.37 -20.32 21.08
C VAL A 665 1.70 -19.85 21.66
N LYS A 666 1.84 -18.54 21.86
CA LYS A 666 2.99 -17.88 22.48
C LYS A 666 2.55 -16.68 23.32
N ASP A 667 2.94 -16.65 24.59
CA ASP A 667 2.74 -15.50 25.50
C ASP A 667 3.75 -14.34 25.27
N SER A 668 3.68 -13.34 26.15
CA SER A 668 4.59 -12.19 26.20
C SER A 668 6.01 -12.56 26.67
N ALA A 669 6.14 -13.44 27.67
CA ALA A 669 7.40 -13.92 28.23
C ALA A 669 8.26 -14.72 27.25
N GLY A 670 7.62 -15.29 26.21
CA GLY A 670 8.22 -16.08 25.16
C GLY A 670 8.00 -17.58 25.27
N ASN A 671 7.23 -18.07 26.25
CA ASN A 671 6.94 -19.49 26.31
C ASN A 671 6.02 -19.89 25.14
N VAL A 672 6.12 -21.16 24.72
CA VAL A 672 5.39 -21.67 23.56
C VAL A 672 4.74 -23.00 23.87
N THR A 673 3.50 -23.16 23.46
CA THR A 673 2.78 -24.44 23.51
C THR A 673 2.26 -24.79 22.13
N THR A 674 2.50 -26.02 21.69
CA THR A 674 1.83 -26.62 20.53
C THR A 674 0.84 -27.68 21.02
N ASP A 675 -0.46 -27.40 20.93
CA ASP A 675 -1.46 -28.45 21.06
C ASP A 675 -1.62 -29.21 19.73
N SER A 676 -1.38 -30.51 19.82
CA SER A 676 -1.47 -31.47 18.72
C SER A 676 -2.53 -32.53 18.97
N ASN A 677 -3.49 -32.29 19.87
CA ASN A 677 -4.51 -33.25 20.30
C ASN A 677 -3.86 -34.58 20.72
N SER A 678 -2.93 -34.52 21.68
CA SER A 678 -2.11 -35.67 22.11
C SER A 678 -1.35 -36.40 20.96
N GLY A 679 -0.98 -35.66 19.91
CA GLY A 679 -0.27 -36.20 18.73
C GLY A 679 -1.17 -36.81 17.65
N ALA A 680 -2.49 -36.74 17.79
CA ALA A 680 -3.44 -37.19 16.76
C ALA A 680 -3.77 -36.10 15.70
N CYS A 681 -3.39 -34.84 15.97
CA CYS A 681 -3.95 -33.63 15.37
C CYS A 681 -5.45 -33.44 15.65
N TYR A 682 -5.92 -32.21 15.52
CA TYR A 682 -7.33 -31.91 15.28
C TYR A 682 -7.65 -32.18 13.81
N SER A 683 -8.92 -32.42 13.48
CA SER A 683 -9.34 -32.72 12.11
C SER A 683 -10.75 -32.24 11.83
N PHE A 684 -11.00 -31.83 10.59
CA PHE A 684 -12.33 -31.49 10.06
C PHE A 684 -12.43 -31.88 8.58
N THR A 685 -13.66 -31.97 8.07
CA THR A 685 -13.94 -32.15 6.64
C THR A 685 -14.66 -30.90 6.16
N THR A 686 -14.17 -30.26 5.10
CA THR A 686 -14.87 -29.13 4.46
C THR A 686 -16.16 -29.60 3.78
N VAL A 687 -17.16 -28.72 3.68
CA VAL A 687 -18.43 -29.07 3.02
C VAL A 687 -18.18 -29.36 1.54
N ALA A 688 -18.77 -30.44 1.02
CA ALA A 688 -18.68 -30.82 -0.39
C ALA A 688 -19.56 -29.89 -1.25
N PRO A 689 -19.16 -29.56 -2.50
CA PRO A 689 -19.92 -28.64 -3.33
C PRO A 689 -21.29 -29.21 -3.73
N LEU A 690 -22.28 -28.33 -3.87
CA LEU A 690 -23.64 -28.66 -4.29
C LEU A 690 -23.65 -28.91 -5.79
N ARG A 691 -23.86 -30.17 -6.22
CA ARG A 691 -23.62 -30.59 -7.61
C ARG A 691 -24.87 -30.59 -8.47
N VAL A 692 -24.79 -29.91 -9.61
CA VAL A 692 -25.82 -29.88 -10.67
C VAL A 692 -25.29 -30.64 -11.90
N PRO A 693 -26.07 -31.54 -12.54
CA PRO A 693 -27.42 -31.99 -12.20
C PRO A 693 -27.46 -33.18 -11.23
N SER A 694 -26.30 -33.62 -10.71
CA SER A 694 -26.16 -34.95 -10.07
C SER A 694 -26.76 -35.09 -8.67
N VAL A 695 -26.90 -33.99 -7.93
CA VAL A 695 -27.59 -33.90 -6.63
C VAL A 695 -28.85 -33.05 -6.77
N TYR A 696 -28.72 -31.86 -7.36
CA TYR A 696 -29.81 -30.93 -7.64
C TYR A 696 -30.15 -30.97 -9.13
N ALA A 697 -31.44 -31.03 -9.48
CA ALA A 697 -31.87 -31.13 -10.88
C ALA A 697 -31.67 -29.84 -11.69
N THR A 698 -31.58 -28.68 -11.01
CA THR A 698 -31.44 -27.35 -11.62
C THR A 698 -30.47 -26.50 -10.80
N ILE A 699 -29.96 -25.42 -11.42
CA ILE A 699 -29.00 -24.51 -10.77
C ILE A 699 -29.68 -23.75 -9.63
N GLN A 700 -30.89 -23.21 -9.85
CA GLN A 700 -31.64 -22.48 -8.82
C GLN A 700 -31.92 -23.36 -7.60
N ALA A 701 -32.31 -24.63 -7.77
CA ALA A 701 -32.57 -25.52 -6.64
C ALA A 701 -31.31 -25.78 -5.78
N ALA A 702 -30.11 -25.75 -6.37
CA ALA A 702 -28.86 -25.83 -5.62
C ALA A 702 -28.54 -24.51 -4.90
N ILE A 703 -28.85 -23.37 -5.52
CA ILE A 703 -28.70 -22.03 -4.91
C ILE A 703 -29.68 -21.85 -3.75
N ASP A 704 -30.92 -22.29 -3.88
CA ASP A 704 -31.97 -22.15 -2.86
C ASP A 704 -31.57 -22.86 -1.56
N ASP A 705 -30.98 -24.07 -1.66
CA ASP A 705 -30.45 -24.86 -0.54
C ASP A 705 -29.05 -24.40 -0.05
N ALA A 706 -28.32 -23.59 -0.82
CA ALA A 706 -26.98 -23.12 -0.46
C ALA A 706 -26.99 -22.11 0.70
N ASN A 707 -25.92 -22.11 1.49
CA ASN A 707 -25.63 -21.10 2.52
C ASN A 707 -24.45 -20.24 2.08
N ASP A 708 -24.24 -19.09 2.72
CA ASP A 708 -23.10 -18.22 2.42
C ASP A 708 -21.76 -18.97 2.55
N GLY A 709 -20.90 -18.81 1.55
CA GLY A 709 -19.64 -19.54 1.42
C GLY A 709 -19.73 -20.87 0.65
N ASP A 710 -20.92 -21.42 0.40
CA ASP A 710 -21.07 -22.64 -0.38
C ASP A 710 -20.69 -22.46 -1.86
N THR A 711 -20.36 -23.59 -2.49
CA THR A 711 -20.09 -23.66 -3.94
C THR A 711 -21.13 -24.53 -4.63
N VAL A 712 -21.89 -23.95 -5.56
CA VAL A 712 -22.72 -24.67 -6.53
C VAL A 712 -21.86 -25.00 -7.74
N LEU A 713 -21.57 -26.29 -7.92
CA LEU A 713 -20.70 -26.79 -8.98
C LEU A 713 -21.54 -27.46 -10.08
N VAL A 714 -21.50 -26.86 -11.27
CA VAL A 714 -22.33 -27.21 -12.42
C VAL A 714 -21.51 -27.99 -13.44
N ALA A 715 -21.91 -29.23 -13.70
CA ALA A 715 -21.24 -30.10 -14.66
C ALA A 715 -21.47 -29.65 -16.11
N ASP A 716 -20.63 -30.11 -17.03
CA ASP A 716 -20.74 -29.79 -18.45
C ASP A 716 -22.12 -30.17 -19.04
N GLY A 717 -22.71 -29.28 -19.84
CA GLY A 717 -24.06 -29.45 -20.39
C GLY A 717 -24.66 -28.17 -20.98
N ASN A 718 -25.83 -28.33 -21.62
CA ASN A 718 -26.69 -27.21 -22.01
C ASN A 718 -27.89 -27.18 -21.04
N TYR A 719 -28.00 -26.09 -20.29
CA TYR A 719 -28.98 -25.88 -19.23
C TYR A 719 -30.07 -24.93 -19.75
N THR A 720 -31.31 -25.41 -19.71
CA THR A 720 -32.48 -24.72 -20.26
C THR A 720 -33.69 -24.88 -19.34
N GLY A 721 -34.69 -24.01 -19.52
CA GLY A 721 -35.96 -24.08 -18.79
C GLY A 721 -35.86 -23.61 -17.33
N ASP A 722 -37.00 -23.70 -16.63
CA ASP A 722 -37.19 -23.10 -15.32
C ASP A 722 -36.19 -23.62 -14.27
N GLY A 723 -35.62 -22.70 -13.47
CA GLY A 723 -34.55 -22.97 -12.52
C GLY A 723 -33.14 -23.09 -13.13
N ASN A 724 -33.02 -22.97 -14.45
CA ASN A 724 -31.75 -22.89 -15.19
C ASN A 724 -31.64 -21.61 -16.06
N ARG A 725 -32.58 -20.68 -15.89
CA ARG A 725 -32.68 -19.35 -16.52
C ARG A 725 -33.34 -18.41 -15.51
N ASP A 726 -33.11 -17.10 -15.67
CA ASP A 726 -33.42 -16.06 -14.66
C ASP A 726 -32.90 -16.44 -13.27
N ILE A 727 -31.64 -16.92 -13.21
CA ILE A 727 -31.04 -17.46 -11.99
C ILE A 727 -30.72 -16.31 -11.05
N GLU A 728 -31.30 -16.33 -9.85
CA GLU A 728 -31.09 -15.36 -8.78
C GLU A 728 -30.25 -15.98 -7.65
N PHE A 729 -29.27 -15.24 -7.14
CA PHE A 729 -28.44 -15.69 -6.01
C PHE A 729 -29.12 -15.43 -4.65
N GLY A 730 -30.19 -14.63 -4.61
CA GLY A 730 -30.96 -14.35 -3.40
C GLY A 730 -30.18 -13.55 -2.35
N GLY A 731 -29.20 -12.75 -2.78
CA GLY A 731 -28.31 -11.98 -1.90
C GLY A 731 -27.19 -12.80 -1.24
N LYS A 732 -27.11 -14.11 -1.54
CA LYS A 732 -26.15 -15.02 -0.90
C LYS A 732 -24.72 -14.84 -1.41
N SER A 733 -23.76 -14.90 -0.49
CA SER A 733 -22.31 -14.87 -0.74
C SER A 733 -21.78 -16.24 -1.18
N ILE A 734 -22.32 -16.78 -2.28
CA ILE A 734 -21.98 -18.11 -2.82
C ILE A 734 -21.15 -18.04 -4.10
N THR A 735 -20.46 -19.14 -4.41
CA THR A 735 -19.82 -19.33 -5.73
C THR A 735 -20.65 -20.29 -6.58
N VAL A 736 -21.19 -19.81 -7.70
CA VAL A 736 -21.77 -20.66 -8.75
C VAL A 736 -20.73 -20.80 -9.87
N LYS A 737 -20.31 -22.03 -10.14
CA LYS A 737 -19.15 -22.32 -10.99
C LYS A 737 -19.36 -23.54 -11.90
N SER A 738 -18.89 -23.47 -13.15
CA SER A 738 -18.81 -24.65 -14.02
C SER A 738 -17.59 -25.53 -13.73
N GLU A 739 -17.71 -26.83 -14.00
CA GLU A 739 -16.61 -27.78 -13.81
C GLU A 739 -15.44 -27.55 -14.78
N ASN A 740 -15.71 -27.38 -16.09
CA ASN A 740 -14.67 -27.30 -17.13
C ASN A 740 -14.75 -26.03 -17.99
N GLY A 741 -15.25 -24.92 -17.46
CA GLY A 741 -15.23 -23.61 -18.13
C GLY A 741 -16.36 -23.39 -19.15
N PRO A 742 -16.41 -22.19 -19.75
CA PRO A 742 -17.60 -21.71 -20.47
C PRO A 742 -17.82 -22.45 -21.79
N GLU A 743 -16.79 -23.04 -22.40
CA GLU A 743 -16.93 -23.85 -23.62
C GLU A 743 -17.80 -25.10 -23.41
N ASN A 744 -17.91 -25.59 -22.17
CA ASN A 744 -18.55 -26.87 -21.86
C ASN A 744 -19.85 -26.72 -21.04
N CYS A 745 -20.08 -25.57 -20.40
CA CYS A 745 -21.26 -25.30 -19.59
C CYS A 745 -22.02 -24.07 -20.12
N ILE A 746 -23.16 -24.34 -20.76
CA ILE A 746 -23.98 -23.34 -21.47
C ILE A 746 -25.31 -23.15 -20.73
N ILE A 747 -25.63 -21.91 -20.42
CA ILE A 747 -26.93 -21.43 -19.97
C ILE A 747 -27.65 -20.88 -21.21
N ASP A 748 -28.61 -21.63 -21.71
CA ASP A 748 -29.37 -21.34 -22.92
C ASP A 748 -30.80 -20.94 -22.54
N CYS A 749 -31.01 -19.63 -22.46
CA CYS A 749 -32.19 -19.02 -21.84
C CYS A 749 -33.49 -19.33 -22.61
N ASN A 750 -33.36 -19.65 -23.91
CA ASN A 750 -34.48 -19.85 -24.85
C ASN A 750 -35.49 -18.68 -24.82
N GLY A 751 -34.99 -17.44 -24.67
CA GLY A 751 -35.81 -16.24 -24.65
C GLY A 751 -36.42 -15.91 -26.01
N SER A 752 -37.62 -15.35 -25.99
CA SER A 752 -38.37 -14.89 -27.18
C SER A 752 -39.23 -13.66 -26.84
N GLU A 753 -39.83 -13.01 -27.84
CA GLU A 753 -40.80 -11.93 -27.60
C GLU A 753 -42.00 -12.37 -26.76
N GLU A 754 -42.43 -13.64 -26.89
CA GLU A 754 -43.60 -14.22 -26.20
C GLU A 754 -43.24 -14.80 -24.81
N ASP A 755 -41.99 -15.24 -24.61
CA ASP A 755 -41.48 -15.89 -23.40
C ASP A 755 -40.07 -15.33 -23.09
N ARG A 756 -40.02 -14.22 -22.32
CA ARG A 756 -38.81 -13.39 -22.14
C ARG A 756 -37.99 -13.85 -20.93
N HIS A 757 -36.73 -14.22 -21.16
CA HIS A 757 -35.84 -14.81 -20.16
C HIS A 757 -34.39 -14.36 -20.34
N ARG A 758 -33.62 -14.30 -19.25
CA ARG A 758 -32.16 -14.09 -19.24
C ARG A 758 -31.43 -15.27 -18.59
N GLY A 759 -30.10 -15.19 -18.49
CA GLY A 759 -29.31 -16.20 -17.78
C GLY A 759 -29.34 -15.97 -16.27
N PHE A 760 -28.85 -14.81 -15.83
CA PHE A 760 -28.69 -14.44 -14.41
C PHE A 760 -29.30 -13.06 -14.11
N ASP A 761 -29.95 -12.94 -12.95
CA ASP A 761 -30.54 -11.69 -12.46
C ASP A 761 -30.04 -11.43 -11.02
N PHE A 762 -29.14 -10.46 -10.87
CA PHE A 762 -28.60 -10.04 -9.57
C PHE A 762 -29.39 -8.84 -9.07
N VAL A 763 -30.40 -9.11 -8.25
CA VAL A 763 -31.44 -8.14 -7.84
C VAL A 763 -31.70 -8.14 -6.33
N ASN A 764 -30.86 -8.81 -5.55
CA ASN A 764 -31.07 -9.03 -4.11
C ASN A 764 -29.89 -8.50 -3.27
N ARG A 765 -29.18 -7.48 -3.76
CA ARG A 765 -28.02 -6.83 -3.11
C ARG A 765 -26.81 -7.76 -2.95
N GLU A 766 -26.60 -8.63 -3.94
CA GLU A 766 -25.43 -9.49 -3.99
C GLU A 766 -24.12 -8.68 -3.93
N CYS A 767 -23.25 -8.95 -2.96
CA CYS A 767 -21.94 -8.28 -2.86
C CYS A 767 -20.87 -8.98 -3.73
N TRP A 768 -19.65 -8.46 -3.74
CA TRP A 768 -18.53 -9.00 -4.55
C TRP A 768 -18.20 -10.47 -4.28
N ARG A 769 -18.61 -11.01 -3.12
CA ARG A 769 -18.44 -12.42 -2.74
C ARG A 769 -19.41 -13.37 -3.44
N ALA A 770 -20.53 -12.88 -3.96
CA ALA A 770 -21.38 -13.60 -4.89
C ALA A 770 -20.63 -13.74 -6.22
N LYS A 771 -20.22 -14.96 -6.56
CA LYS A 771 -19.32 -15.23 -7.69
C LYS A 771 -19.97 -16.10 -8.76
N LEU A 772 -19.93 -15.62 -10.00
CA LEU A 772 -20.26 -16.38 -11.20
C LEU A 772 -18.96 -16.71 -11.97
N ASP A 773 -18.66 -18.00 -12.17
CA ASP A 773 -17.37 -18.46 -12.73
C ASP A 773 -17.57 -19.50 -13.85
N GLY A 774 -17.21 -19.14 -15.09
CA GLY A 774 -17.00 -20.12 -16.16
C GLY A 774 -18.24 -20.55 -16.97
N PHE A 775 -19.24 -19.69 -17.18
CA PHE A 775 -20.45 -20.05 -17.95
C PHE A 775 -20.52 -19.36 -19.32
N THR A 776 -21.02 -20.05 -20.34
CA THR A 776 -21.62 -19.37 -21.51
C THR A 776 -23.06 -19.01 -21.18
N VAL A 777 -23.50 -17.78 -21.47
CA VAL A 777 -24.88 -17.30 -21.29
C VAL A 777 -25.39 -16.81 -22.63
N THR A 778 -26.43 -17.45 -23.16
CA THR A 778 -26.88 -17.26 -24.55
C THR A 778 -28.38 -17.39 -24.77
N ASN A 779 -28.86 -16.89 -25.91
CA ASN A 779 -30.28 -16.83 -26.29
C ASN A 779 -31.18 -16.15 -25.24
N GLY A 780 -30.62 -15.26 -24.43
CA GLY A 780 -31.38 -14.38 -23.54
C GLY A 780 -32.07 -13.29 -24.34
N MET A 781 -33.33 -12.99 -24.01
CA MET A 781 -34.15 -12.00 -24.71
C MET A 781 -35.11 -11.34 -23.74
N THR A 782 -34.81 -10.10 -23.33
CA THR A 782 -35.61 -9.33 -22.36
C THR A 782 -35.77 -7.86 -22.79
N ASN A 783 -36.26 -7.00 -21.89
CA ASN A 783 -36.26 -5.55 -22.11
C ASN A 783 -35.06 -4.84 -21.44
N ARG A 784 -34.34 -5.53 -20.56
CA ARG A 784 -33.35 -4.95 -19.63
C ARG A 784 -32.37 -6.01 -19.18
N GLY A 785 -31.18 -6.04 -19.78
CA GLY A 785 -30.20 -7.11 -19.59
C GLY A 785 -30.65 -8.38 -20.29
N GLY A 786 -30.27 -8.57 -21.56
CA GLY A 786 -30.64 -9.77 -22.32
C GLY A 786 -29.99 -11.03 -21.74
N GLY A 787 -28.69 -11.00 -21.47
CA GLY A 787 -27.94 -12.12 -20.86
C GLY A 787 -27.86 -12.05 -19.34
N ILE A 788 -27.38 -10.93 -18.80
CA ILE A 788 -27.22 -10.69 -17.34
C ILE A 788 -27.75 -9.29 -16.98
N ARG A 789 -28.39 -9.15 -15.82
CA ARG A 789 -28.63 -7.85 -15.19
C ARG A 789 -28.07 -7.82 -13.77
N CYS A 790 -27.48 -6.68 -13.40
CA CYS A 790 -27.22 -6.30 -12.02
C CYS A 790 -28.08 -5.07 -11.71
N ASP A 791 -28.84 -5.13 -10.62
CA ASP A 791 -29.84 -4.15 -10.22
C ASP A 791 -29.86 -4.00 -8.68
N LEU A 792 -30.54 -2.98 -8.16
CA LEU A 792 -30.80 -2.79 -6.72
C LEU A 792 -29.55 -2.79 -5.81
N GLY A 793 -28.39 -2.34 -6.30
CA GLY A 793 -27.14 -2.27 -5.55
C GLY A 793 -26.29 -3.55 -5.61
N SER A 794 -26.56 -4.44 -6.55
CA SER A 794 -25.90 -5.76 -6.64
C SER A 794 -24.59 -5.68 -7.43
N SER A 795 -23.47 -6.01 -6.77
CA SER A 795 -22.10 -5.91 -7.26
C SER A 795 -21.35 -7.26 -7.25
N PRO A 796 -21.85 -8.31 -7.95
CA PRO A 796 -21.20 -9.64 -7.97
C PRO A 796 -19.83 -9.65 -8.67
N THR A 797 -19.04 -10.69 -8.44
CA THR A 797 -17.84 -11.01 -9.24
C THR A 797 -18.21 -11.95 -10.39
N ILE A 798 -18.08 -11.49 -11.63
CA ILE A 798 -18.35 -12.27 -12.85
C ILE A 798 -17.03 -12.55 -13.56
N THR A 799 -16.66 -13.83 -13.71
CA THR A 799 -15.36 -14.19 -14.28
C THR A 799 -15.38 -15.41 -15.21
N ASN A 800 -14.46 -15.43 -16.17
CA ASN A 800 -14.29 -16.53 -17.14
C ASN A 800 -15.57 -16.87 -17.93
N CYS A 801 -16.51 -15.93 -18.05
CA CYS A 801 -17.82 -16.16 -18.67
C CYS A 801 -17.87 -15.71 -20.13
N ARG A 802 -18.77 -16.28 -20.93
CA ARG A 802 -19.05 -15.90 -22.32
C ARG A 802 -20.51 -15.44 -22.44
N ILE A 803 -20.76 -14.14 -22.36
CA ILE A 803 -22.11 -13.57 -22.52
C ILE A 803 -22.31 -13.30 -24.02
N THR A 804 -23.06 -14.16 -24.70
CA THR A 804 -23.09 -14.13 -26.18
C THR A 804 -24.42 -14.50 -26.81
N GLY A 805 -24.80 -13.83 -27.90
CA GLY A 805 -26.05 -14.13 -28.62
C GLY A 805 -27.30 -13.76 -27.82
N ASN A 806 -27.24 -12.73 -26.98
CA ASN A 806 -28.38 -12.22 -26.23
C ASN A 806 -28.92 -10.94 -26.88
N ASP A 807 -30.23 -10.70 -26.76
CA ASP A 807 -30.96 -9.67 -27.51
C ASP A 807 -31.96 -8.91 -26.62
N THR A 808 -32.52 -7.82 -27.13
CA THR A 808 -33.64 -7.12 -26.47
C THR A 808 -34.78 -6.76 -27.43
N THR A 809 -36.02 -6.93 -26.95
CA THR A 809 -37.18 -7.20 -27.83
C THR A 809 -37.85 -6.00 -28.51
N SER A 810 -37.68 -4.79 -28.01
CA SER A 810 -38.61 -3.69 -28.30
C SER A 810 -37.98 -2.32 -28.19
N THR A 811 -38.65 -1.29 -28.73
CA THR A 811 -38.15 0.09 -28.71
C THR A 811 -37.99 0.61 -27.28
N ASN A 812 -36.80 1.13 -26.96
CA ASN A 812 -36.32 1.61 -25.64
C ASN A 812 -35.70 0.54 -24.72
N ASP A 813 -35.32 -0.64 -25.23
CA ASP A 813 -34.73 -1.70 -24.41
C ASP A 813 -33.19 -1.58 -24.25
N LEU A 814 -32.70 -2.11 -23.13
CA LEU A 814 -31.42 -1.70 -22.52
C LEU A 814 -30.49 -2.89 -22.23
N GLY A 815 -29.23 -2.83 -22.65
CA GLY A 815 -28.18 -3.80 -22.29
C GLY A 815 -28.39 -5.18 -22.92
N GLY A 816 -27.96 -5.36 -24.18
CA GLY A 816 -28.14 -6.63 -24.93
C GLY A 816 -27.46 -7.81 -24.24
N GLY A 817 -26.15 -7.72 -24.01
CA GLY A 817 -25.41 -8.70 -23.21
C GLY A 817 -25.64 -8.50 -21.72
N MET A 818 -25.32 -7.32 -21.21
CA MET A 818 -25.34 -6.98 -19.79
C MET A 818 -25.96 -5.60 -19.53
N LEU A 819 -26.74 -5.48 -18.45
CA LEU A 819 -27.23 -4.22 -17.91
C LEU A 819 -26.80 -4.04 -16.45
N LEU A 820 -26.22 -2.89 -16.12
CA LEU A 820 -25.97 -2.42 -14.76
C LEU A 820 -26.88 -1.22 -14.48
N HIS A 821 -27.86 -1.41 -13.58
CA HIS A 821 -28.93 -0.46 -13.27
C HIS A 821 -29.02 -0.22 -11.76
N ASP A 822 -29.62 0.90 -11.36
CA ASP A 822 -29.68 1.43 -9.99
C ASP A 822 -28.32 1.72 -9.32
N PRO A 823 -28.23 2.73 -8.42
CA PRO A 823 -26.98 3.09 -7.75
C PRO A 823 -26.35 1.95 -6.96
N GLY A 824 -25.04 1.74 -7.17
CA GLY A 824 -24.25 0.75 -6.43
C GLY A 824 -24.26 -0.67 -7.00
N SER A 825 -24.90 -0.92 -8.14
CA SER A 825 -24.83 -2.17 -8.90
C SER A 825 -23.55 -2.27 -9.77
N SER A 826 -22.39 -2.33 -9.11
CA SER A 826 -21.05 -2.16 -9.68
C SER A 826 -20.20 -3.44 -9.64
N PRO A 827 -20.53 -4.48 -10.45
CA PRO A 827 -19.80 -5.74 -10.46
C PRO A 827 -18.36 -5.61 -10.93
N THR A 828 -17.54 -6.58 -10.53
CA THR A 828 -16.22 -6.83 -11.12
C THR A 828 -16.35 -7.87 -12.23
N ILE A 829 -15.93 -7.51 -13.45
CA ILE A 829 -16.04 -8.35 -14.65
C ILE A 829 -14.61 -8.67 -15.13
N THR A 830 -14.19 -9.94 -15.11
CA THR A 830 -12.78 -10.32 -15.38
C THR A 830 -12.62 -11.58 -16.22
N ASN A 831 -11.77 -11.54 -17.25
CA ASN A 831 -11.53 -12.65 -18.20
C ASN A 831 -12.81 -13.09 -18.95
N CYS A 832 -13.74 -12.18 -19.20
CA CYS A 832 -15.02 -12.48 -19.86
C CYS A 832 -14.99 -12.15 -21.36
N VAL A 833 -15.80 -12.87 -22.13
CA VAL A 833 -16.09 -12.54 -23.54
C VAL A 833 -17.55 -12.10 -23.64
N ILE A 834 -17.79 -10.84 -24.01
CA ILE A 834 -19.13 -10.30 -24.27
C ILE A 834 -19.24 -10.10 -25.78
N SER A 835 -19.96 -10.98 -26.49
CA SER A 835 -19.97 -10.91 -27.96
C SER A 835 -21.25 -11.31 -28.68
N ASN A 836 -21.49 -10.78 -29.88
CA ASN A 836 -22.70 -11.08 -30.67
C ASN A 836 -24.01 -10.76 -29.92
N ASN A 837 -24.00 -9.82 -28.97
CA ASN A 837 -25.21 -9.36 -28.30
C ASN A 837 -25.80 -8.13 -28.99
N THR A 838 -27.12 -8.01 -29.00
CA THR A 838 -27.86 -6.97 -29.74
C THR A 838 -28.78 -6.19 -28.80
N ALA A 839 -28.91 -4.88 -29.04
CA ALA A 839 -29.99 -4.10 -28.45
C ALA A 839 -30.59 -3.07 -29.42
N SER A 840 -31.85 -2.73 -29.19
CA SER A 840 -32.61 -1.81 -30.06
C SER A 840 -32.38 -0.32 -29.74
N PHE A 841 -31.89 -0.02 -28.53
CA PHE A 841 -31.79 1.36 -28.03
C PHE A 841 -30.42 1.68 -27.40
N GLN A 842 -29.98 0.95 -26.36
CA GLN A 842 -28.78 1.36 -25.59
C GLN A 842 -27.95 0.17 -25.06
N GLY A 843 -26.63 0.23 -25.31
CA GLY A 843 -25.62 -0.76 -24.91
C GLY A 843 -25.83 -2.16 -25.50
N GLY A 844 -25.22 -2.46 -26.65
CA GLY A 844 -25.32 -3.79 -27.28
C GLY A 844 -24.65 -4.87 -26.45
N GLY A 845 -23.37 -4.68 -26.10
CA GLY A 845 -22.63 -5.56 -25.20
C GLY A 845 -22.94 -5.28 -23.73
N ILE A 846 -22.58 -4.09 -23.23
CA ILE A 846 -22.79 -3.67 -21.83
C ILE A 846 -23.45 -2.28 -21.81
N TYR A 847 -24.49 -2.09 -21.00
CA TYR A 847 -24.98 -0.77 -20.60
C TYR A 847 -24.76 -0.52 -19.10
N ILE A 848 -24.20 0.64 -18.77
CA ILE A 848 -23.84 1.06 -17.42
C ILE A 848 -24.48 2.43 -17.16
N GLU A 849 -25.37 2.52 -16.18
CA GLU A 849 -26.10 3.76 -15.87
C GLU A 849 -26.45 3.93 -14.38
N TRP A 850 -26.75 5.16 -13.97
CA TRP A 850 -27.20 5.57 -12.62
C TRP A 850 -26.16 5.35 -11.52
N TYR A 851 -25.08 6.13 -11.53
CA TYR A 851 -24.06 6.14 -10.46
C TYR A 851 -23.38 4.77 -10.23
N ASN A 852 -23.15 4.03 -11.31
CA ASN A 852 -22.45 2.74 -11.27
C ASN A 852 -20.97 2.90 -11.63
N ASN A 853 -20.12 2.11 -10.97
CA ASN A 853 -18.66 2.21 -11.00
C ASN A 853 -17.97 0.84 -11.21
N PRO A 854 -18.35 0.03 -12.21
CA PRO A 854 -17.79 -1.32 -12.39
C PRO A 854 -16.31 -1.32 -12.78
N ILE A 855 -15.64 -2.42 -12.42
CA ILE A 855 -14.27 -2.74 -12.86
C ILE A 855 -14.35 -3.82 -13.94
N ILE A 856 -13.81 -3.53 -15.13
CA ILE A 856 -13.80 -4.46 -16.27
C ILE A 856 -12.35 -4.73 -16.67
N SER A 857 -11.86 -5.96 -16.51
CA SER A 857 -10.46 -6.29 -16.80
C SER A 857 -10.27 -7.54 -17.65
N ASN A 858 -9.26 -7.54 -18.52
CA ASN A 858 -8.88 -8.72 -19.33
C ASN A 858 -10.04 -9.29 -20.17
N CYS A 859 -10.99 -8.45 -20.60
CA CYS A 859 -12.21 -8.86 -21.29
C CYS A 859 -12.13 -8.62 -22.80
N ILE A 860 -12.89 -9.42 -23.56
CA ILE A 860 -13.09 -9.22 -25.00
C ILE A 860 -14.56 -8.81 -25.23
N ILE A 861 -14.79 -7.62 -25.74
CA ILE A 861 -16.11 -7.06 -26.05
C ILE A 861 -16.21 -6.92 -27.57
N ALA A 862 -16.78 -7.94 -28.23
CA ALA A 862 -16.65 -8.11 -29.68
C ALA A 862 -17.99 -8.30 -30.41
N GLU A 863 -18.14 -7.78 -31.62
CA GLU A 863 -19.26 -8.13 -32.51
C GLU A 863 -20.67 -7.81 -31.91
N ASN A 864 -20.76 -6.92 -30.92
CA ASN A 864 -22.05 -6.50 -30.33
C ASN A 864 -22.66 -5.36 -31.16
N ALA A 865 -23.99 -5.29 -31.24
CA ALA A 865 -24.70 -4.41 -32.16
C ALA A 865 -25.77 -3.54 -31.48
N ILE A 866 -25.91 -2.30 -31.95
CA ILE A 866 -27.14 -1.51 -31.79
C ILE A 866 -27.87 -1.40 -33.14
N VAL A 867 -29.12 -1.85 -33.14
CA VAL A 867 -30.02 -1.85 -34.31
C VAL A 867 -31.17 -0.84 -34.11
N GLY A 868 -30.90 0.43 -34.39
CA GLY A 868 -31.89 1.51 -34.23
C GLY A 868 -31.32 2.93 -34.28
N GLU A 869 -32.14 3.89 -34.74
CA GLU A 869 -31.76 5.31 -34.94
C GLU A 869 -31.85 6.16 -33.64
N SER A 870 -31.21 5.74 -32.54
CA SER A 870 -31.17 6.52 -31.28
C SER A 870 -29.91 7.40 -31.17
N ALA A 871 -29.97 8.49 -30.40
CA ALA A 871 -28.93 9.55 -30.37
C ALA A 871 -27.74 9.28 -29.42
N ASN A 872 -27.92 8.42 -28.42
CA ASN A 872 -26.94 8.10 -27.38
C ASN A 872 -26.85 6.59 -27.22
N VAL A 873 -26.06 5.94 -28.07
CA VAL A 873 -25.96 4.47 -28.12
C VAL A 873 -24.50 4.04 -28.07
N GLY A 874 -24.24 2.85 -27.54
CA GLY A 874 -22.94 2.19 -27.50
C GLY A 874 -23.06 0.77 -28.02
N GLY A 875 -22.30 0.38 -29.05
CA GLY A 875 -22.36 -0.98 -29.63
C GLY A 875 -21.75 -2.00 -28.67
N GLY A 876 -20.46 -1.85 -28.34
CA GLY A 876 -19.76 -2.65 -27.35
C GLY A 876 -20.15 -2.26 -25.92
N VAL A 877 -19.84 -1.02 -25.52
CA VAL A 877 -20.15 -0.48 -24.18
C VAL A 877 -20.81 0.89 -24.28
N LEU A 878 -21.82 1.13 -23.44
CA LEU A 878 -22.38 2.44 -23.17
C LEU A 878 -22.30 2.74 -21.67
N LEU A 879 -21.79 3.92 -21.33
CA LEU A 879 -21.67 4.44 -19.97
C LEU A 879 -22.40 5.80 -19.90
N ALA A 880 -23.33 5.98 -18.96
CA ALA A 880 -24.18 7.17 -18.87
C ALA A 880 -24.66 7.48 -17.43
N ASN A 881 -25.43 8.57 -17.27
CA ASN A 881 -26.20 8.87 -16.06
C ASN A 881 -25.32 8.96 -14.79
N ASN A 882 -24.26 9.77 -14.85
CA ASN A 882 -23.29 10.03 -13.77
C ASN A 882 -22.55 8.78 -13.27
N SER A 883 -22.36 7.78 -14.13
CA SER A 883 -21.61 6.56 -13.82
C SER A 883 -20.10 6.75 -14.10
N SER A 884 -19.26 5.97 -13.42
CA SER A 884 -17.85 5.83 -13.80
C SER A 884 -17.51 4.41 -14.27
N MET A 885 -16.32 4.20 -14.84
CA MET A 885 -15.85 2.86 -15.20
C MET A 885 -14.33 2.82 -15.21
N ILE A 886 -13.77 1.75 -14.64
CA ILE A 886 -12.36 1.38 -14.81
C ILE A 886 -12.30 0.20 -15.78
N MET A 887 -11.61 0.37 -16.90
CA MET A 887 -11.43 -0.67 -17.92
C MET A 887 -9.95 -0.90 -18.23
N THR A 888 -9.44 -2.11 -18.01
CA THR A 888 -8.02 -2.42 -18.18
C THR A 888 -7.76 -3.70 -18.98
N ASN A 889 -6.73 -3.70 -19.84
CA ASN A 889 -6.31 -4.88 -20.61
C ASN A 889 -7.43 -5.52 -21.47
N CYS A 890 -8.37 -4.71 -21.97
CA CYS A 890 -9.53 -5.19 -22.71
C CYS A 890 -9.39 -5.00 -24.24
N ILE A 891 -10.07 -5.86 -25.01
CA ILE A 891 -10.17 -5.76 -26.48
C ILE A 891 -11.62 -5.45 -26.84
N ILE A 892 -11.87 -4.31 -27.47
CA ILE A 892 -13.19 -3.83 -27.88
C ILE A 892 -13.21 -3.77 -29.42
N LYS A 893 -13.76 -4.80 -30.06
CA LYS A 893 -13.60 -5.00 -31.51
C LYS A 893 -14.87 -5.27 -32.30
N ASP A 894 -14.90 -4.84 -33.56
CA ASP A 894 -15.94 -5.22 -34.54
C ASP A 894 -17.40 -4.97 -34.08
N ASN A 895 -17.60 -4.13 -33.07
CA ASN A 895 -18.94 -3.77 -32.59
C ASN A 895 -19.56 -2.81 -33.60
N HIS A 896 -20.89 -2.86 -33.75
CA HIS A 896 -21.64 -2.09 -34.74
C HIS A 896 -22.69 -1.19 -34.10
N SER A 897 -22.97 -0.06 -34.73
CA SER A 897 -24.05 0.84 -34.35
C SER A 897 -24.68 1.51 -35.56
N ASP A 898 -25.99 1.34 -35.72
CA ASP A 898 -26.79 2.07 -36.71
C ASP A 898 -26.87 3.58 -36.45
N SER A 899 -26.22 4.08 -35.40
CA SER A 899 -26.16 5.51 -35.09
C SER A 899 -24.78 6.00 -34.62
N HIS A 900 -24.42 5.85 -33.34
CA HIS A 900 -23.21 6.43 -32.76
C HIS A 900 -22.43 5.43 -31.88
N ALA A 901 -21.18 5.75 -31.54
CA ALA A 901 -20.35 5.06 -30.54
C ALA A 901 -20.33 3.52 -30.68
N ALA A 902 -19.77 3.00 -31.76
CA ALA A 902 -19.84 1.55 -31.97
C ALA A 902 -18.99 0.75 -30.98
N GLY A 903 -17.75 1.17 -30.67
CA GLY A 903 -16.96 0.56 -29.60
C GLY A 903 -17.45 0.97 -28.21
N ILE A 904 -17.19 2.22 -27.82
CA ILE A 904 -17.46 2.76 -26.49
C ILE A 904 -18.18 4.12 -26.57
N GLY A 905 -19.35 4.23 -25.95
CA GLY A 905 -20.08 5.49 -25.76
C GLY A 905 -20.02 5.97 -24.31
N ILE A 906 -19.68 7.25 -24.11
CA ILE A 906 -19.66 7.93 -22.80
C ILE A 906 -20.67 9.09 -22.82
N GLY A 907 -21.45 9.22 -21.74
CA GLY A 907 -22.61 10.11 -21.60
C GLY A 907 -22.39 11.57 -22.02
N THR A 908 -23.35 12.13 -22.76
CA THR A 908 -23.23 13.43 -23.44
C THR A 908 -23.75 14.64 -22.65
N ASN A 909 -24.46 14.43 -21.53
CA ASN A 909 -25.18 15.49 -20.81
C ASN A 909 -25.01 15.46 -19.28
N ASP A 910 -24.12 14.62 -18.76
CA ASP A 910 -23.97 14.23 -17.35
C ASP A 910 -22.49 14.28 -16.91
N THR A 911 -22.18 14.00 -15.65
CA THR A 911 -20.78 14.00 -15.12
C THR A 911 -20.11 12.64 -15.24
N THR A 912 -20.55 11.82 -16.21
CA THR A 912 -20.01 10.48 -16.47
C THR A 912 -18.51 10.52 -16.77
N CYS A 913 -17.73 9.52 -16.36
CA CYS A 913 -16.28 9.47 -16.61
C CYS A 913 -15.79 8.04 -16.87
N ALA A 914 -14.77 7.85 -17.71
CA ALA A 914 -14.14 6.55 -17.89
C ALA A 914 -12.63 6.66 -17.76
N HIS A 915 -12.02 5.72 -17.02
CA HIS A 915 -10.59 5.47 -17.06
C HIS A 915 -10.37 4.17 -17.84
N ILE A 916 -9.82 4.27 -19.04
CA ILE A 916 -9.53 3.14 -19.92
C ILE A 916 -8.02 3.08 -20.11
N SER A 917 -7.40 1.96 -19.73
CA SER A 917 -5.96 1.78 -19.93
C SER A 917 -5.57 0.43 -20.50
N ASN A 918 -4.47 0.37 -21.25
CA ASN A 918 -3.94 -0.87 -21.83
C ASN A 918 -4.94 -1.60 -22.76
N CYS A 919 -5.86 -0.89 -23.42
CA CYS A 919 -6.95 -1.47 -24.20
C CYS A 919 -6.76 -1.33 -25.73
N VAL A 920 -7.31 -2.27 -26.49
CA VAL A 920 -7.33 -2.23 -27.97
C VAL A 920 -8.76 -2.01 -28.47
N ILE A 921 -8.98 -0.95 -29.24
CA ILE A 921 -10.29 -0.51 -29.74
C ILE A 921 -10.22 -0.45 -31.27
N THR A 922 -10.74 -1.46 -31.96
CA THR A 922 -10.46 -1.65 -33.41
C THR A 922 -11.61 -2.28 -34.20
N GLY A 923 -11.74 -1.95 -35.48
CA GLY A 923 -12.77 -2.53 -36.36
C GLY A 923 -14.22 -2.10 -36.06
N ASN A 924 -14.46 -1.27 -35.05
CA ASN A 924 -15.81 -0.87 -34.66
C ASN A 924 -16.42 0.11 -35.69
N SER A 925 -17.71 -0.02 -36.00
CA SER A 925 -18.39 0.68 -37.09
C SER A 925 -19.69 1.39 -36.65
N ALA A 926 -19.72 2.72 -36.71
CA ALA A 926 -20.91 3.54 -36.42
C ALA A 926 -21.40 4.28 -37.67
N VAL A 927 -22.70 4.37 -37.92
CA VAL A 927 -23.22 5.08 -39.11
C VAL A 927 -22.90 6.58 -39.08
N ASN A 928 -23.03 7.25 -37.93
CA ASN A 928 -22.96 8.71 -37.81
C ASN A 928 -21.69 9.23 -37.12
N LYS A 929 -21.42 8.86 -35.85
CA LYS A 929 -20.32 9.47 -35.06
C LYS A 929 -19.64 8.50 -34.10
N GLY A 930 -18.31 8.54 -34.01
CA GLY A 930 -17.54 7.76 -33.03
C GLY A 930 -17.57 6.27 -33.35
N GLY A 931 -16.72 5.81 -34.27
CA GLY A 931 -16.60 4.37 -34.56
C GLY A 931 -16.00 3.65 -33.35
N GLY A 932 -14.78 4.03 -32.98
CA GLY A 932 -14.11 3.53 -31.78
C GLY A 932 -14.74 4.07 -30.50
N ILE A 933 -14.59 5.37 -30.24
CA ILE A 933 -15.08 6.04 -29.04
C ILE A 933 -15.96 7.25 -29.40
N LYS A 934 -17.08 7.42 -28.69
CA LYS A 934 -17.79 8.71 -28.59
C LYS A 934 -17.74 9.19 -27.15
N CYS A 935 -17.12 10.34 -26.94
CA CYS A 935 -16.94 10.96 -25.63
C CYS A 935 -17.83 12.20 -25.48
N GLY A 936 -18.42 12.36 -24.30
CA GLY A 936 -19.40 13.40 -24.02
C GLY A 936 -18.88 14.48 -23.08
N ARG A 937 -19.72 14.90 -22.11
CA ARG A 937 -19.40 15.96 -21.13
C ARG A 937 -18.61 15.41 -19.94
N SER A 938 -17.57 14.65 -20.23
CA SER A 938 -16.88 13.79 -19.26
C SER A 938 -15.45 14.25 -18.93
N LYS A 939 -14.96 13.90 -17.73
CA LYS A 939 -13.52 13.80 -17.44
C LYS A 939 -13.07 12.37 -17.71
N SER A 940 -12.58 12.06 -18.91
CA SER A 940 -12.21 10.68 -19.29
C SER A 940 -10.72 10.59 -19.62
N ILE A 941 -10.11 9.47 -19.22
CA ILE A 941 -8.67 9.22 -19.33
C ILE A 941 -8.48 7.99 -20.21
N PHE A 942 -7.68 8.15 -21.26
CA PHE A 942 -7.26 7.07 -22.15
C PHE A 942 -5.73 6.95 -22.08
N GLU A 943 -5.24 5.86 -21.49
CA GLU A 943 -3.80 5.64 -21.27
C GLU A 943 -3.32 4.34 -21.93
N ASN A 944 -2.20 4.39 -22.67
CA ASN A 944 -1.59 3.20 -23.29
C ASN A 944 -2.60 2.34 -24.11
N CYS A 945 -3.51 3.01 -24.81
CA CYS A 945 -4.57 2.37 -25.60
C CYS A 945 -4.29 2.48 -27.11
N ILE A 946 -4.79 1.52 -27.87
CA ILE A 946 -4.71 1.52 -29.34
C ILE A 946 -6.10 1.74 -29.92
N VAL A 947 -6.30 2.80 -30.70
CA VAL A 947 -7.58 3.13 -31.34
C VAL A 947 -7.37 3.20 -32.85
N TRP A 948 -7.61 2.09 -33.53
CA TRP A 948 -7.16 1.90 -34.92
C TRP A 948 -8.19 1.18 -35.80
N GLY A 949 -8.39 1.64 -37.04
CA GLY A 949 -9.20 0.93 -38.04
C GLY A 949 -10.69 0.92 -37.72
N ASN A 950 -11.17 1.90 -36.96
CA ASN A 950 -12.59 2.08 -36.69
C ASN A 950 -13.24 2.95 -37.78
N THR A 951 -14.56 2.90 -37.94
CA THR A 951 -15.27 3.62 -39.01
C THR A 951 -16.49 4.38 -38.51
N ALA A 952 -16.61 5.64 -38.95
CA ALA A 952 -17.82 6.45 -38.82
C ALA A 952 -17.84 7.59 -39.84
N ALA A 953 -19.01 8.18 -40.09
CA ALA A 953 -19.11 9.37 -40.96
C ALA A 953 -18.39 10.62 -40.36
N ILE A 954 -18.26 10.70 -39.04
CA ILE A 954 -17.60 11.77 -38.29
C ILE A 954 -16.85 11.15 -37.10
N GLY A 955 -15.58 11.51 -36.89
CA GLY A 955 -14.74 10.96 -35.81
C GLY A 955 -14.69 9.42 -35.82
N PRO A 956 -14.12 8.79 -36.85
CA PRO A 956 -14.08 7.33 -36.97
C PRO A 956 -13.40 6.66 -35.76
N ASN A 957 -12.29 7.21 -35.28
CA ASN A 957 -11.58 6.68 -34.11
C ASN A 957 -12.13 7.26 -32.81
N ILE A 958 -12.09 8.60 -32.64
CA ILE A 958 -12.68 9.27 -31.48
C ILE A 958 -13.53 10.46 -31.94
N GLN A 959 -14.72 10.62 -31.35
CA GLN A 959 -15.58 11.79 -31.53
C GLN A 959 -15.93 12.41 -30.17
N ILE A 960 -15.77 13.73 -30.01
CA ILE A 960 -15.99 14.47 -28.77
C ILE A 960 -17.04 15.58 -28.99
N ASN A 961 -18.09 15.63 -28.16
CA ASN A 961 -19.16 16.64 -28.23
C ASN A 961 -19.82 16.89 -26.87
N GLY A 962 -20.12 18.16 -26.58
CA GLY A 962 -21.23 18.51 -25.68
C GLY A 962 -21.63 19.99 -25.79
N GLY A 963 -22.76 20.34 -25.17
CA GLY A 963 -23.49 21.57 -25.49
C GLY A 963 -23.06 22.88 -24.79
N ILE A 964 -22.05 22.88 -23.91
CA ILE A 964 -21.64 24.07 -23.12
C ILE A 964 -20.11 24.16 -23.03
N VAL A 965 -19.60 25.40 -23.11
CA VAL A 965 -18.16 25.75 -23.11
C VAL A 965 -17.47 25.36 -21.80
N GLY A 966 -16.33 24.66 -21.89
CA GLY A 966 -15.30 24.64 -20.84
C GLY A 966 -15.49 23.68 -19.65
N GLN A 967 -16.16 22.53 -19.82
CA GLN A 967 -16.40 21.57 -18.73
C GLN A 967 -16.23 20.09 -19.10
N ALA A 968 -15.47 19.77 -20.15
CA ALA A 968 -15.11 18.40 -20.46
C ALA A 968 -13.62 18.33 -20.82
N TRP A 969 -12.97 17.30 -20.31
CA TRP A 969 -11.53 17.09 -20.42
C TRP A 969 -11.33 15.62 -20.79
N VAL A 970 -10.72 15.40 -21.95
CA VAL A 970 -10.21 14.07 -22.32
C VAL A 970 -8.70 14.15 -22.24
N ASP A 971 -8.11 13.36 -21.34
CA ASP A 971 -6.66 13.13 -21.28
C ASP A 971 -6.35 11.90 -22.12
N ILE A 972 -5.40 12.05 -23.04
CA ILE A 972 -4.89 10.96 -23.86
C ILE A 972 -3.39 10.94 -23.70
N SER A 973 -2.84 9.84 -23.18
CA SER A 973 -1.41 9.66 -22.95
C SER A 973 -0.96 8.25 -23.37
N TYR A 974 0.24 8.14 -23.93
CA TYR A 974 0.85 6.87 -24.41
C TYR A 974 -0.01 6.06 -25.41
N CYS A 975 -1.01 6.66 -26.05
CA CYS A 975 -1.93 5.98 -26.95
C CYS A 975 -1.46 5.98 -28.42
N ASP A 976 -1.80 4.94 -29.16
CA ASP A 976 -1.63 4.87 -30.61
C ASP A 976 -2.99 5.05 -31.30
N ILE A 977 -3.18 6.17 -31.98
CA ILE A 977 -4.47 6.58 -32.55
C ILE A 977 -4.29 6.80 -34.05
N GLU A 978 -5.10 6.12 -34.86
CA GLU A 978 -5.05 6.29 -36.33
C GLU A 978 -5.41 7.73 -36.74
N GLY A 979 -4.43 8.42 -37.34
CA GLY A 979 -4.49 9.85 -37.67
C GLY A 979 -4.11 10.79 -36.53
N GLY A 980 -3.64 10.25 -35.40
CA GLY A 980 -3.17 11.00 -34.24
C GLY A 980 -4.22 11.95 -33.70
N GLN A 981 -3.80 13.14 -33.30
CA GLN A 981 -4.71 14.19 -32.84
C GLN A 981 -5.70 14.63 -33.93
N ALA A 982 -5.38 14.46 -35.22
CA ALA A 982 -6.28 14.74 -36.34
C ALA A 982 -7.30 13.62 -36.61
N GLY A 983 -7.10 12.43 -36.02
CA GLY A 983 -8.07 11.32 -35.99
C GLY A 983 -9.20 11.52 -34.98
N ILE A 984 -9.13 12.60 -34.19
CA ILE A 984 -10.12 12.99 -33.19
C ILE A 984 -10.99 14.13 -33.74
N ASP A 985 -12.27 13.86 -33.92
CA ASP A 985 -13.25 14.89 -34.28
C ASP A 985 -13.80 15.56 -33.01
N MET A 986 -13.70 16.88 -32.94
CA MET A 986 -14.16 17.67 -31.79
C MET A 986 -15.14 18.75 -32.23
N GLU A 987 -16.30 18.79 -31.58
CA GLU A 987 -17.21 19.94 -31.71
C GLU A 987 -16.68 21.15 -30.92
N ASN A 988 -17.04 22.36 -31.36
CA ASN A 988 -16.46 23.59 -30.82
C ASN A 988 -16.62 23.70 -29.29
N ASN A 989 -15.59 24.25 -28.63
CA ASN A 989 -15.51 24.58 -27.19
C ASN A 989 -15.06 23.46 -26.22
N TYR A 990 -14.28 22.49 -26.71
CA TYR A 990 -13.71 21.38 -25.93
C TYR A 990 -12.20 21.52 -25.75
N THR A 991 -11.67 21.00 -24.63
CA THR A 991 -10.22 20.89 -24.37
C THR A 991 -9.83 19.42 -24.41
N LEU A 992 -8.95 19.08 -25.36
CA LEU A 992 -8.26 17.80 -25.43
C LEU A 992 -6.86 17.99 -24.86
N GLU A 993 -6.56 17.34 -23.74
CA GLU A 993 -5.22 17.27 -23.20
C GLU A 993 -4.48 16.14 -23.93
N TRP A 994 -3.68 16.53 -24.93
CA TRP A 994 -2.85 15.61 -25.69
C TRP A 994 -1.51 15.43 -24.95
N GLY A 995 -1.49 14.46 -24.04
CA GLY A 995 -0.37 14.14 -23.18
C GLY A 995 0.82 13.53 -23.92
N SER A 996 1.78 13.03 -23.14
CA SER A 996 3.05 12.54 -23.68
C SER A 996 2.94 11.12 -24.26
N GLY A 997 3.87 10.75 -25.14
CA GLY A 997 4.02 9.38 -25.64
C GLY A 997 2.99 8.92 -26.68
N ASN A 998 2.00 9.74 -27.06
CA ASN A 998 1.04 9.38 -28.09
C ASN A 998 1.69 9.27 -29.48
N ILE A 999 1.23 8.31 -30.28
CA ILE A 999 1.69 8.04 -31.66
C ILE A 999 0.50 7.85 -32.62
N GLU A 1000 0.81 7.77 -33.92
CA GLU A 1000 -0.17 7.64 -35.02
C GLU A 1000 0.31 6.67 -36.11
N SER A 1001 0.92 5.55 -35.70
CA SER A 1001 1.60 4.61 -36.61
C SER A 1001 0.85 3.28 -36.65
N ASP A 1002 0.89 2.55 -37.76
CA ASP A 1002 0.21 1.25 -37.84
C ASP A 1002 0.69 0.32 -36.70
N PRO A 1003 -0.20 -0.11 -35.77
CA PRO A 1003 0.18 -0.93 -34.61
C PRO A 1003 0.69 -2.31 -35.01
N CYS A 1004 0.58 -2.67 -36.29
CA CYS A 1004 1.18 -3.87 -36.86
C CYS A 1004 0.77 -5.13 -36.07
N PHE A 1005 -0.54 -5.29 -35.79
CA PHE A 1005 -1.09 -6.47 -35.13
C PHE A 1005 -0.65 -7.77 -35.82
N VAL A 1006 -0.36 -8.83 -35.04
CA VAL A 1006 0.16 -10.10 -35.55
C VAL A 1006 -0.73 -10.65 -36.66
N ASP A 1007 -2.02 -10.85 -36.40
CA ASP A 1007 -2.98 -11.38 -37.38
C ASP A 1007 -4.42 -10.94 -37.03
N VAL A 1008 -4.85 -9.80 -37.57
CA VAL A 1008 -6.21 -9.24 -37.35
C VAL A 1008 -7.29 -10.21 -37.83
N ASP A 1009 -7.08 -10.88 -38.97
CA ASP A 1009 -8.04 -11.85 -39.54
C ASP A 1009 -8.22 -13.08 -38.64
N ALA A 1010 -7.22 -13.38 -37.78
CA ALA A 1010 -7.26 -14.46 -36.79
C ALA A 1010 -7.61 -13.99 -35.36
N ASN A 1011 -8.01 -12.73 -35.17
CA ASN A 1011 -8.21 -12.07 -33.87
C ASN A 1011 -6.95 -12.03 -32.97
N ASP A 1012 -5.74 -12.07 -33.55
CA ASP A 1012 -4.48 -11.93 -32.81
C ASP A 1012 -3.99 -10.47 -32.82
N PHE A 1013 -4.48 -9.72 -31.82
CA PHE A 1013 -4.16 -8.31 -31.57
C PHE A 1013 -2.87 -8.11 -30.76
N HIS A 1014 -2.02 -9.13 -30.59
CA HIS A 1014 -0.67 -8.88 -30.10
C HIS A 1014 0.09 -8.01 -31.11
N LEU A 1015 0.93 -7.12 -30.60
CA LEU A 1015 1.82 -6.32 -31.44
C LEU A 1015 2.94 -7.19 -32.01
N ARG A 1016 3.28 -7.00 -33.29
CA ARG A 1016 4.50 -7.61 -33.84
C ARG A 1016 5.74 -6.98 -33.19
N TRP A 1017 6.87 -7.67 -33.30
CA TRP A 1017 8.17 -7.18 -32.79
C TRP A 1017 8.67 -5.90 -33.49
N ASP A 1018 8.10 -5.58 -34.65
CA ASP A 1018 8.33 -4.41 -35.49
C ASP A 1018 7.16 -3.41 -35.48
N SER A 1019 6.25 -3.53 -34.49
CA SER A 1019 5.34 -2.45 -34.09
C SER A 1019 6.12 -1.17 -33.72
N PRO A 1020 5.55 0.03 -33.96
CA PRO A 1020 6.11 1.30 -33.54
C PRO A 1020 6.40 1.39 -32.03
#